data_AF-A0A942JVB3-F1
#
_entry.id   AF-A0A942JVB3-F1
#
_cell.length_a   1.000
_cell.length_b   1.000
_cell.length_c   1.000
_cell.angle_alpha   90.00
_cell.angle_beta   90.00
_cell.angle_gamma   90.00
#
_symmetry.space_group_name_H-M   'P 1'
#
loop_
_entity.id
_entity.type
_entity.pdbx_description
1 polymer ?
#
loop_
_entity_poly.entity_id
_entity_poly.type
_entity_poly.pdbx_seq_one_letter_code
_entity_poly.pdbx_strand_id
1 'polypeptide(L)'
;MAMFFTTSARRRATAAVAFLIALCAFLAAPLPALGLLVEMEVEELSAAARDVVVGAVLATASRADAEHGIVTQVTVRTEHALKGARSGDVTFRVPGGTLDGRVVYVPDAPVFTSGERVVVFLDRFGRVVGGRQGRLGVIGERVPEAGSTLSRIQARVTGVPYTGAACHGGGTTAAQTNQMEAAASGTVIAAASGPVISGITPGTAAAGIGDEVTIVGSGFGSLRGEVRFSTRSGGHITGDVISWSASTIRVRVPARRHSEPVASSLVAASSGPVRVVTSTGAVSAGHEFTVTFAYGGAKWTTPVREFYYDASGDTSGGLAAVRAAAQTWSAASGLELRYAGLNWLNTANHQSEVGWRRLEEGVLGRAHLLFFASTGVMVSADMSLNTLYSWGDGSGGSRDIESVALHEFGHWLVLLDLYGEADKPKVMYGLYSTPKRNLHEADFAGVQWLYGAGAGPDVVRVAGSNRYETALATSRTNFADGSARDVVIASGASFPDALSASGLAGSFGSPLLLTPPTTLNAGLPAELARLGATRVWLVGGTAAISAGVEEAIRGLGLAVERVSGEDRYGTAANVARAIASVRGASFANAAFVARGDDFADALAVAPYAYRLNKPVLLVRPADTSYDTQDAITQLGITELTLVGGTGAISTDVATELALLSGGTPVRLSGATRYSTAQSVVQHAIANGWASPAEVGVTAGNNFPDALGGGAAMGANGGIILLTPPEALCSHARGTLDAHAAAVRRVQIFGGQNAVGSAVYAEVTQAVGY
;
A
#
# COMPACT_ATOMS: atom_id res chain seq x y z
N MET A 1 -7.83 8.91 78.14
CA MET A 1 -8.94 8.44 77.30
C MET A 1 -8.86 9.24 76.00
N ALA A 2 -8.66 8.53 74.88
CA ALA A 2 -8.77 8.96 73.48
C ALA A 2 -8.58 10.46 73.11
N MET A 3 -7.61 10.75 72.24
CA MET A 3 -7.89 11.56 71.04
C MET A 3 -6.82 11.38 69.96
N PHE A 4 -7.31 11.00 68.78
CA PHE A 4 -6.67 11.03 67.49
C PHE A 4 -6.24 12.45 67.12
N PHE A 5 -5.01 12.65 66.62
CA PHE A 5 -4.68 13.40 65.40
C PHE A 5 -3.15 13.45 65.22
N THR A 6 -2.71 13.14 64.00
CA THR A 6 -1.39 13.36 63.35
C THR A 6 -0.63 12.10 62.91
N THR A 7 -1.25 11.42 61.94
CA THR A 7 -0.58 10.80 60.81
C THR A 7 0.20 11.85 59.99
N SER A 8 1.30 11.44 59.34
CA SER A 8 1.43 11.49 57.86
C SER A 8 2.84 11.80 57.31
N ALA A 9 3.83 12.19 58.11
CA ALA A 9 5.12 12.60 57.53
C ALA A 9 6.08 11.44 57.18
N ARG A 10 6.09 10.33 57.96
CA ARG A 10 7.11 9.27 57.79
C ARG A 10 6.72 8.08 56.91
N ARG A 11 5.44 7.91 56.55
CA ARG A 11 5.00 6.87 55.60
C ARG A 11 4.96 7.33 54.14
N ARG A 12 5.11 8.63 53.88
CA ARG A 12 5.20 9.18 52.51
C ARG A 12 6.62 9.14 51.93
N ALA A 13 7.65 9.07 52.77
CA ALA A 13 9.04 9.01 52.30
C ALA A 13 9.46 7.62 51.78
N THR A 14 8.99 6.53 52.41
CA THR A 14 9.32 5.16 51.97
C THR A 14 8.45 4.66 50.82
N ALA A 15 7.21 5.17 50.68
CA ALA A 15 6.37 4.89 49.51
C ALA A 15 6.83 5.69 48.27
N ALA A 16 7.34 6.91 48.43
CA ALA A 16 7.86 7.71 47.32
C ALA A 16 9.18 7.16 46.74
N VAL A 17 10.04 6.55 47.57
CA VAL A 17 11.29 5.92 47.10
C VAL A 17 11.02 4.57 46.40
N ALA A 18 10.04 3.80 46.86
CA ALA A 18 9.59 2.58 46.16
C ALA A 18 8.83 2.90 44.86
N PHE A 19 8.09 4.01 44.80
CA PHE A 19 7.42 4.47 43.59
C PHE A 19 8.41 5.11 42.59
N LEU A 20 9.48 5.78 43.04
CA LEU A 20 10.54 6.25 42.14
C LEU A 20 11.43 5.13 41.60
N ILE A 21 11.66 4.06 42.36
CA ILE A 21 12.42 2.89 41.86
C ILE A 21 11.55 2.05 40.90
N ALA A 22 10.22 2.03 41.07
CA ALA A 22 9.29 1.41 40.12
C ALA A 22 8.99 2.29 38.89
N LEU A 23 9.07 3.62 39.00
CA LEU A 23 8.86 4.56 37.89
C LEU A 23 10.11 4.77 37.02
N CYS A 24 11.31 4.56 37.58
CA CYS A 24 12.56 4.51 36.80
C CYS A 24 12.76 3.17 36.05
N ALA A 25 11.93 2.15 36.30
CA ALA A 25 11.91 0.90 35.55
C ALA A 25 10.88 0.88 34.39
N PHE A 26 10.13 1.97 34.18
CA PHE A 26 9.05 2.07 33.18
C PHE A 26 9.24 3.18 32.13
N LEU A 27 10.46 3.69 31.96
CA LEU A 27 10.80 4.69 30.92
C LEU A 27 11.91 4.27 29.96
N ALA A 28 12.12 2.96 29.81
CA ALA A 28 12.71 2.40 28.61
C ALA A 28 11.74 1.33 28.10
N ALA A 29 10.70 1.76 27.37
CA ALA A 29 10.14 0.84 26.38
C ALA A 29 11.33 0.35 25.55
N PRO A 30 11.57 -0.97 25.42
CA PRO A 30 12.62 -1.43 24.53
C PRO A 30 12.30 -0.83 23.16
N LEU A 31 13.19 0.03 22.67
CA LEU A 31 13.11 0.48 21.29
C LEU A 31 13.03 -0.78 20.44
N PRO A 32 12.05 -0.91 19.53
CA PRO A 32 11.99 -2.06 18.65
C PRO A 32 13.34 -2.17 17.93
N ALA A 33 13.91 -3.35 18.06
CA ALA A 33 15.14 -3.78 17.45
C ALA A 33 15.15 -3.51 15.92
N LEU A 34 16.18 -2.78 15.45
CA LEU A 34 16.40 -2.30 14.07
C LEU A 34 16.73 -3.42 13.08
N GLY A 35 16.06 -3.53 11.93
CA GLY A 35 16.18 -4.68 11.02
C GLY A 35 16.88 -4.51 9.66
N LEU A 36 16.48 -5.37 8.69
CA LEU A 36 17.09 -5.82 7.41
C LEU A 36 18.38 -5.17 6.89
N LEU A 37 18.34 -3.89 6.56
CA LEU A 37 19.51 -3.04 6.59
C LEU A 37 19.33 -2.03 7.73
N VAL A 38 20.24 -2.02 8.69
CA VAL A 38 20.29 -0.93 9.67
C VAL A 38 20.74 0.30 8.89
N GLU A 39 19.91 1.35 8.87
CA GLU A 39 20.34 2.63 8.33
C GLU A 39 21.55 3.10 9.15
N MET A 40 22.69 3.25 8.48
CA MET A 40 23.93 3.63 9.13
C MET A 40 24.33 5.03 8.69
N GLU A 41 24.49 5.92 9.66
CA GLU A 41 25.10 7.23 9.42
C GLU A 41 26.58 7.07 9.08
N VAL A 42 27.17 8.12 8.49
CA VAL A 42 28.58 8.11 8.06
C VAL A 42 29.52 7.82 9.23
N GLU A 43 29.19 8.29 10.44
CA GLU A 43 29.94 8.02 11.66
C GLU A 43 29.88 6.54 12.06
N GLU A 44 28.73 5.89 11.90
CA GLU A 44 28.54 4.47 12.21
C GLU A 44 29.26 3.60 11.18
N LEU A 45 29.12 3.92 9.88
CA LEU A 45 29.91 3.30 8.81
C LEU A 45 31.41 3.47 9.08
N SER A 46 31.84 4.67 9.50
CA SER A 46 33.23 4.95 9.85
C SER A 46 33.68 4.15 11.06
N ALA A 47 32.90 4.05 12.13
CA ALA A 47 33.24 3.31 13.35
C ALA A 47 33.45 1.81 13.07
N ALA A 48 32.60 1.23 12.22
CA ALA A 48 32.68 -0.16 11.77
C ALA A 48 33.75 -0.40 10.67
N ALA A 49 34.21 0.66 10.00
CA ALA A 49 35.28 0.59 9.00
C ALA A 49 36.68 0.71 9.63
N ARG A 50 37.56 -0.21 9.26
CA ARG A 50 39.00 -0.10 9.55
C ARG A 50 39.65 0.93 8.63
N ASP A 51 39.30 0.89 7.34
CA ASP A 51 39.86 1.72 6.30
C ASP A 51 38.72 2.45 5.56
N VAL A 52 38.87 3.75 5.30
CA VAL A 52 37.96 4.54 4.46
C VAL A 52 38.78 5.24 3.39
N VAL A 53 38.51 4.90 2.13
CA VAL A 53 39.32 5.36 0.98
C VAL A 53 38.49 6.20 0.01
N VAL A 54 39.08 7.28 -0.49
CA VAL A 54 38.58 8.01 -1.66
C VAL A 54 39.42 7.60 -2.86
N GLY A 55 38.79 7.25 -3.98
CA GLY A 55 39.55 6.84 -5.16
C GLY A 55 38.73 6.58 -6.41
N ALA A 56 39.45 6.38 -7.52
CA ALA A 56 38.86 6.02 -8.80
C ALA A 56 38.82 4.49 -8.95
N VAL A 57 37.67 3.94 -9.34
CA VAL A 57 37.52 2.52 -9.67
C VAL A 57 38.26 2.24 -10.97
N LEU A 58 39.36 1.48 -10.92
CA LEU A 58 40.14 1.13 -12.09
C LEU A 58 39.48 0.01 -12.88
N ALA A 59 39.13 -1.07 -12.18
CA ALA A 59 38.64 -2.29 -12.81
C ALA A 59 37.67 -3.03 -11.90
N THR A 60 36.70 -3.69 -12.54
CA THR A 60 35.83 -4.68 -11.93
C THR A 60 35.91 -5.96 -12.75
N ALA A 61 35.98 -7.12 -12.09
CA ALA A 61 36.04 -8.40 -12.77
C ALA A 61 35.38 -9.50 -11.95
N SER A 62 34.44 -10.23 -12.54
CA SER A 62 33.84 -11.39 -11.90
C SER A 62 34.80 -12.60 -11.89
N ARG A 63 34.74 -13.37 -10.80
CA ARG A 63 35.60 -14.52 -10.50
C ARG A 63 34.78 -15.60 -9.82
N ALA A 64 35.13 -16.86 -10.05
CA ALA A 64 34.59 -17.97 -9.27
C ALA A 64 35.10 -17.91 -7.83
N ASP A 65 34.24 -18.25 -6.88
CA ASP A 65 34.56 -18.30 -5.45
C ASP A 65 34.00 -19.59 -4.84
N ALA A 66 34.80 -20.29 -4.04
CA ALA A 66 34.43 -21.58 -3.48
C ALA A 66 33.29 -21.50 -2.45
N GLU A 67 33.09 -20.33 -1.84
CA GLU A 67 32.10 -20.10 -0.78
C GLU A 67 30.87 -19.32 -1.27
N HIS A 68 31.00 -18.54 -2.34
CA HIS A 68 29.92 -17.65 -2.82
C HIS A 68 29.52 -17.90 -4.28
N GLY A 69 30.12 -18.90 -4.94
CA GLY A 69 29.90 -19.21 -6.36
C GLY A 69 30.57 -18.21 -7.29
N ILE A 70 30.09 -16.95 -7.32
CA ILE A 70 30.64 -15.85 -8.12
C ILE A 70 30.77 -14.59 -7.26
N VAL A 71 31.95 -13.97 -7.30
CA VAL A 71 32.24 -12.67 -6.67
C VAL A 71 32.79 -11.70 -7.69
N THR A 72 32.64 -10.40 -7.44
CA THR A 72 33.22 -9.33 -8.24
C THR A 72 34.41 -8.75 -7.50
N GLN A 73 35.59 -8.87 -8.11
CA GLN A 73 36.81 -8.22 -7.64
C GLN A 73 36.82 -6.77 -8.13
N VAL A 74 37.01 -5.84 -7.20
CA VAL A 74 37.03 -4.40 -7.45
C VAL A 74 38.41 -3.87 -7.09
N THR A 75 39.01 -3.10 -8.00
CA THR A 75 40.28 -2.41 -7.76
C THR A 75 40.05 -0.91 -7.79
N VAL A 76 40.31 -0.25 -6.67
CA VAL A 76 40.20 1.20 -6.51
C VAL A 76 41.60 1.79 -6.37
N ARG A 77 41.95 2.76 -7.21
CA ARG A 77 43.15 3.59 -7.03
C ARG A 77 42.85 4.65 -6.00
N THR A 78 43.42 4.49 -4.81
CA THR A 78 43.27 5.44 -3.72
C THR A 78 43.94 6.77 -4.10
N GLU A 79 43.15 7.84 -4.07
CA GLU A 79 43.66 9.22 -4.13
C GLU A 79 44.22 9.63 -2.77
N HIS A 80 43.45 9.33 -1.70
CA HIS A 80 43.86 9.47 -0.30
C HIS A 80 42.94 8.64 0.60
N ALA A 81 43.45 8.27 1.77
CA ALA A 81 42.67 7.62 2.82
C ALA A 81 42.08 8.68 3.76
N LEU A 82 40.77 8.60 4.04
CA LEU A 82 40.13 9.38 5.10
C LEU A 82 40.36 8.74 6.48
N LYS A 83 40.53 7.40 6.50
CA LYS A 83 40.80 6.60 7.69
C LYS A 83 41.61 5.36 7.32
N GLY A 84 42.52 4.95 8.19
CA GLY A 84 43.38 3.78 7.97
C GLY A 84 44.62 4.07 7.12
N ALA A 85 45.35 3.03 6.75
CA ALA A 85 46.67 3.14 6.09
C ALA A 85 46.67 2.65 4.62
N ARG A 86 45.51 2.20 4.11
CA ARG A 86 45.40 1.73 2.73
C ARG A 86 45.70 2.86 1.75
N SER A 87 46.64 2.64 0.84
CA SER A 87 47.05 3.56 -0.23
C SER A 87 47.44 2.79 -1.48
N GLY A 88 47.56 3.49 -2.62
CA GLY A 88 47.81 2.86 -3.92
C GLY A 88 46.58 2.13 -4.48
N ASP A 89 46.79 1.00 -5.15
CA ASP A 89 45.70 0.22 -5.74
C ASP A 89 45.17 -0.79 -4.71
N VAL A 90 43.97 -0.52 -4.18
CA VAL A 90 43.30 -1.35 -3.19
C VAL A 90 42.33 -2.29 -3.90
N THR A 91 42.53 -3.60 -3.72
CA THR A 91 41.65 -4.63 -4.27
C THR A 91 40.83 -5.29 -3.18
N PHE A 92 39.54 -5.45 -3.41
CA PHE A 92 38.61 -6.14 -2.52
C PHE A 92 37.55 -6.92 -3.31
N ARG A 93 36.77 -7.74 -2.61
CA ARG A 93 35.72 -8.58 -3.20
C ARG A 93 34.34 -8.09 -2.78
N VAL A 94 33.41 -8.16 -3.71
CA VAL A 94 31.99 -7.93 -3.49
C VAL A 94 31.21 -9.19 -3.89
N PRO A 95 30.19 -9.62 -3.12
CA PRO A 95 29.33 -10.73 -3.52
C PRO A 95 28.64 -10.48 -4.86
N GLY A 96 28.48 -11.54 -5.65
CA GLY A 96 27.78 -11.49 -6.93
C GLY A 96 28.65 -11.09 -8.12
N GLY A 97 28.07 -11.17 -9.32
CA GLY A 97 28.77 -10.92 -10.58
C GLY A 97 28.25 -11.80 -11.71
N THR A 98 28.87 -11.69 -12.88
CA THR A 98 28.52 -12.47 -14.06
C THR A 98 29.74 -13.22 -14.58
N LEU A 99 29.67 -14.55 -14.63
CA LEU A 99 30.74 -15.41 -15.14
C LEU A 99 30.14 -16.51 -16.00
N ASP A 100 30.68 -16.71 -17.20
CA ASP A 100 30.29 -17.76 -18.15
C ASP A 100 28.78 -17.85 -18.41
N GLY A 101 28.11 -16.70 -18.57
CA GLY A 101 26.68 -16.62 -18.83
C GLY A 101 25.78 -16.89 -17.63
N ARG A 102 26.35 -17.08 -16.43
CA ARG A 102 25.64 -17.17 -15.15
C ARG A 102 25.78 -15.88 -14.38
N VAL A 103 24.70 -15.47 -13.71
CA VAL A 103 24.67 -14.33 -12.80
C VAL A 103 24.45 -14.84 -11.40
N VAL A 104 25.31 -14.42 -10.47
CA VAL A 104 24.96 -14.40 -9.05
C VAL A 104 24.55 -12.97 -8.71
N TYR A 105 23.27 -12.81 -8.39
CA TYR A 105 22.72 -11.55 -7.90
C TYR A 105 22.58 -11.64 -6.38
N VAL A 106 23.09 -10.61 -5.71
CA VAL A 106 22.97 -10.44 -4.26
C VAL A 106 22.30 -9.08 -4.05
N PRO A 107 21.04 -9.05 -3.58
CA PRO A 107 20.35 -7.80 -3.27
C PRO A 107 21.19 -6.93 -2.34
N ASP A 108 21.16 -5.62 -2.61
CA ASP A 108 21.92 -4.60 -1.87
C ASP A 108 23.45 -4.82 -1.75
N ALA A 109 24.04 -5.67 -2.60
CA ALA A 109 25.49 -5.66 -2.79
C ALA A 109 25.94 -4.33 -3.43
N PRO A 110 27.07 -3.75 -2.97
CA PRO A 110 27.58 -2.50 -3.54
C PRO A 110 28.04 -2.70 -4.98
N VAL A 111 27.68 -1.78 -5.87
CA VAL A 111 28.00 -1.88 -7.30
C VAL A 111 29.07 -0.86 -7.64
N PHE A 112 30.06 -1.29 -8.42
CA PHE A 112 31.18 -0.45 -8.84
C PHE A 112 31.26 -0.39 -10.37
N THR A 113 31.46 0.81 -10.90
CA THR A 113 31.63 1.05 -12.34
C THR A 113 33.04 1.52 -12.61
N SER A 114 33.75 0.89 -13.55
CA SER A 114 35.10 1.36 -13.95
C SER A 114 35.04 2.82 -14.40
N GLY A 115 36.00 3.62 -13.93
CA GLY A 115 36.11 5.05 -14.19
C GLY A 115 35.34 5.94 -13.21
N GLU A 116 34.49 5.39 -12.35
CA GLU A 116 33.77 6.21 -11.36
C GLU A 116 34.66 6.53 -10.15
N ARG A 117 34.35 7.65 -9.47
CA ARG A 117 35.03 8.07 -8.23
C ARG A 117 34.14 7.75 -7.03
N VAL A 118 34.70 7.17 -5.97
CA VAL A 118 33.96 6.67 -4.81
C VAL A 118 34.64 6.96 -3.48
N VAL A 119 33.82 7.01 -2.41
CA VAL A 119 34.23 6.76 -1.03
C VAL A 119 33.82 5.34 -0.66
N VAL A 120 34.74 4.54 -0.12
CA VAL A 120 34.48 3.13 0.25
C VAL A 120 34.90 2.88 1.70
N PHE A 121 33.97 2.31 2.48
CA PHE A 121 34.15 1.93 3.88
C PHE A 121 34.46 0.43 3.97
N LEU A 122 35.67 0.07 4.39
CA LEU A 122 36.16 -1.31 4.41
C LEU A 122 36.43 -1.79 5.84
N ASP A 123 35.93 -2.99 6.17
CA ASP A 123 36.23 -3.65 7.43
C ASP A 123 37.65 -4.26 7.44
N ARG A 124 38.03 -4.86 8.57
CA ARG A 124 39.36 -5.50 8.73
C ARG A 124 39.64 -6.65 7.76
N PHE A 125 38.60 -7.22 7.14
CA PHE A 125 38.68 -8.31 6.17
C PHE A 125 38.59 -7.79 4.72
N GLY A 126 38.43 -6.48 4.52
CA GLY A 126 38.26 -5.86 3.20
C GLY A 126 36.86 -6.01 2.63
N ARG A 127 35.84 -6.25 3.46
CA ARG A 127 34.43 -6.24 3.05
C ARG A 127 33.87 -4.82 3.17
N VAL A 128 32.90 -4.47 2.32
CA VAL A 128 32.25 -3.16 2.36
C VAL A 128 31.25 -3.13 3.52
N VAL A 129 31.43 -2.19 4.46
CA VAL A 129 30.58 -2.03 5.65
C VAL A 129 29.19 -1.54 5.26
N GLY A 130 28.12 -2.07 5.89
CA GLY A 130 26.75 -1.63 5.60
C GLY A 130 26.23 -2.00 4.20
N GLY A 131 26.88 -2.96 3.52
CA GLY A 131 26.54 -3.36 2.16
C GLY A 131 26.66 -2.21 1.16
N ARG A 132 25.56 -1.89 0.46
CA ARG A 132 25.50 -0.76 -0.48
C ARG A 132 25.78 0.60 0.18
N GLN A 133 25.50 0.77 1.47
CA GLN A 133 25.65 2.05 2.19
C GLN A 133 27.11 2.47 2.35
N GLY A 134 28.03 1.50 2.46
CA GLY A 134 29.48 1.75 2.55
C GLY A 134 30.15 2.12 1.24
N ARG A 135 29.39 2.35 0.16
CA ARG A 135 29.87 2.83 -1.14
C ARG A 135 29.13 4.11 -1.51
N LEU A 136 29.85 5.22 -1.59
CA LEU A 136 29.29 6.53 -1.95
C LEU A 136 29.93 7.03 -3.24
N GLY A 137 29.13 7.37 -4.25
CA GLY A 137 29.61 7.98 -5.48
C GLY A 137 30.02 9.44 -5.28
N VAL A 138 31.01 9.90 -6.05
CA VAL A 138 31.51 11.26 -5.97
C VAL A 138 31.46 11.92 -7.35
N ILE A 139 30.71 13.03 -7.46
CA ILE A 139 30.60 13.84 -8.68
C ILE A 139 31.08 15.26 -8.36
N GLY A 140 32.30 15.60 -8.79
CA GLY A 140 32.97 16.82 -8.34
C GLY A 140 33.18 16.78 -6.81
N GLU A 141 32.59 17.74 -6.10
CA GLU A 141 32.55 17.77 -4.62
C GLU A 141 31.27 17.15 -4.04
N ARG A 142 30.27 16.80 -4.85
CA ARG A 142 28.99 16.29 -4.35
C ARG A 142 29.05 14.79 -4.13
N VAL A 143 28.40 14.36 -3.05
CA VAL A 143 28.16 12.96 -2.71
C VAL A 143 26.65 12.77 -2.64
N PRO A 144 25.99 12.48 -3.79
CA PRO A 144 24.54 12.47 -3.90
C PRO A 144 23.86 11.49 -2.94
N GLU A 145 24.42 10.30 -2.77
CA GLU A 145 23.85 9.24 -1.91
C GLU A 145 23.80 9.64 -0.43
N ALA A 146 24.68 10.55 0.00
CA ALA A 146 24.74 11.07 1.37
C ALA A 146 24.09 12.46 1.51
N GLY A 147 23.51 13.02 0.43
CA GLY A 147 22.98 14.39 0.44
C GLY A 147 24.00 15.46 0.86
N SER A 148 25.29 15.21 0.62
CA SER A 148 26.39 15.96 1.25
C SER A 148 27.52 16.27 0.27
N THR A 149 28.61 16.84 0.79
CA THR A 149 29.86 17.07 0.04
C THR A 149 30.97 16.17 0.55
N LEU A 150 31.94 15.86 -0.31
CA LEU A 150 33.10 15.04 0.05
C LEU A 150 33.85 15.63 1.25
N SER A 151 34.01 16.95 1.26
CA SER A 151 34.61 17.70 2.37
C SER A 151 33.87 17.50 3.71
N ARG A 152 32.52 17.47 3.70
CA ARG A 152 31.71 17.20 4.90
C ARG A 152 31.81 15.74 5.33
N ILE A 153 31.84 14.80 4.39
CA ILE A 153 32.05 13.37 4.69
C ILE A 153 33.43 13.17 5.34
N GLN A 154 34.47 13.79 4.79
CA GLN A 154 35.82 13.75 5.37
C GLN A 154 35.84 14.26 6.83
N ALA A 155 35.17 15.37 7.13
CA ALA A 155 35.07 15.88 8.49
C ALA A 155 34.37 14.88 9.45
N ARG A 156 33.32 14.18 8.99
CA ARG A 156 32.58 13.17 9.76
C ARG A 156 33.37 11.87 9.97
N VAL A 157 34.30 11.54 9.07
CA VAL A 157 35.15 10.34 9.17
C VAL A 157 36.39 10.58 10.04
N THR A 158 36.95 11.80 10.00
CA THR A 158 38.21 12.13 10.65
C THR A 158 38.11 12.00 12.18
N GLY A 159 39.00 11.23 12.79
CA GLY A 159 39.07 11.06 14.25
C GLY A 159 38.09 10.03 14.84
N VAL A 160 37.22 9.41 14.03
CA VAL A 160 36.35 8.33 14.50
C VAL A 160 37.17 7.05 14.74
N PRO A 161 37.29 6.53 15.98
CA PRO A 161 38.06 5.33 16.27
C PRO A 161 37.42 4.10 15.61
N TYR A 162 38.22 3.08 15.30
CA TYR A 162 37.70 1.78 14.90
C TYR A 162 37.27 1.00 16.14
N THR A 163 35.99 0.66 16.25
CA THR A 163 35.44 -0.03 17.42
C THR A 163 35.32 -1.55 17.23
N GLY A 164 35.56 -2.05 16.00
CA GLY A 164 35.15 -3.40 15.63
C GLY A 164 33.63 -3.52 15.54
N ALA A 165 33.13 -4.68 15.07
CA ALA A 165 31.70 -4.96 15.06
C ALA A 165 31.19 -4.94 16.50
N ALA A 166 30.52 -3.86 16.92
CA ALA A 166 30.06 -3.70 18.28
C ALA A 166 28.75 -4.47 18.44
N CYS A 167 28.68 -5.38 19.42
CA CYS A 167 27.40 -5.94 19.85
C CYS A 167 26.53 -4.78 20.35
N HIS A 168 25.59 -4.31 19.54
CA HIS A 168 24.68 -3.22 19.90
C HIS A 168 23.66 -3.71 20.94
N GLY A 169 24.00 -3.55 22.22
CA GLY A 169 23.03 -3.34 23.28
C GLY A 169 22.57 -1.88 23.22
N GLY A 170 21.25 -1.66 23.30
CA GLY A 170 20.60 -0.40 22.94
C GLY A 170 21.08 0.87 23.67
N GLY A 171 20.89 2.01 22.98
CA GLY A 171 21.13 3.40 23.44
C GLY A 171 22.22 4.08 22.59
N THR A 172 22.00 5.19 21.90
CA THR A 172 21.31 6.43 22.33
C THR A 172 20.87 7.28 21.13
N THR A 173 19.90 8.15 21.40
CA THR A 173 19.27 9.18 20.58
C THR A 173 20.20 10.31 20.09
N ALA A 174 19.97 10.78 18.86
CA ALA A 174 20.06 12.21 18.53
C ALA A 174 19.09 12.55 17.39
N ALA A 175 17.95 13.14 17.77
CA ALA A 175 17.15 13.93 16.85
C ALA A 175 17.96 15.18 16.46
N GLN A 176 18.28 15.35 15.19
CA GLN A 176 18.57 16.67 14.63
C GLN A 176 17.70 16.92 13.41
N THR A 177 16.81 17.88 13.61
CA THR A 177 15.92 18.53 12.68
C THR A 177 16.66 18.96 11.42
N ASN A 178 16.16 18.57 10.25
CA ASN A 178 16.56 19.12 8.97
C ASN A 178 16.29 20.63 8.94
N GLN A 179 17.34 21.44 9.07
CA GLN A 179 17.34 22.80 8.53
C GLN A 179 17.96 22.76 7.13
N MET A 180 17.11 22.82 6.12
CA MET A 180 17.54 23.20 4.77
C MET A 180 17.89 24.69 4.80
N GLU A 181 19.18 25.02 4.73
CA GLU A 181 19.62 26.38 4.48
C GLU A 181 19.23 26.80 3.06
N ALA A 182 18.48 27.90 3.01
CA ALA A 182 18.17 28.67 1.83
C ALA A 182 19.46 29.20 1.19
N ALA A 183 19.68 28.91 -0.09
CA ALA A 183 20.70 29.58 -0.88
C ALA A 183 20.12 30.86 -1.50
N ALA A 184 20.58 31.98 -0.95
CA ALA A 184 20.76 33.32 -1.52
C ALA A 184 19.90 33.77 -2.72
N SER A 185 19.10 34.79 -2.42
CA SER A 185 18.44 35.73 -3.33
C SER A 185 19.39 36.31 -4.39
N GLY A 186 18.99 36.21 -5.66
CA GLY A 186 19.58 36.89 -6.80
C GLY A 186 18.48 37.29 -7.78
N THR A 187 18.28 38.60 -7.90
CA THR A 187 17.52 39.40 -8.89
C THR A 187 16.42 38.69 -9.70
N VAL A 188 15.16 39.07 -9.41
CA VAL A 188 13.97 38.70 -10.19
C VAL A 188 14.06 39.26 -11.60
N ILE A 189 14.35 38.37 -12.55
CA ILE A 189 13.95 38.52 -13.95
C ILE A 189 12.79 37.55 -14.12
N ALA A 190 11.63 38.03 -14.58
CA ALA A 190 10.42 37.21 -14.76
C ALA A 190 10.73 35.95 -15.60
N ALA A 191 10.80 34.80 -14.94
CA ALA A 191 11.08 33.51 -15.58
C ALA A 191 9.82 32.98 -16.27
N ALA A 192 9.96 32.53 -17.51
CA ALA A 192 8.96 31.69 -18.16
C ALA A 192 8.64 30.49 -17.25
N SER A 193 7.35 30.18 -17.08
CA SER A 193 6.90 29.07 -16.24
C SER A 193 7.60 27.76 -16.64
N GLY A 194 8.39 27.19 -15.74
CA GLY A 194 9.05 25.89 -15.95
C GLY A 194 8.07 24.76 -16.21
N PRO A 195 8.55 23.56 -16.58
CA PRO A 195 7.67 22.41 -16.83
C PRO A 195 6.82 22.06 -15.60
N VAL A 196 5.52 21.82 -15.80
CA VAL A 196 4.56 21.46 -14.75
C VAL A 196 3.90 20.15 -15.12
N ILE A 197 3.93 19.18 -14.19
CA ILE A 197 3.14 17.95 -14.29
C ILE A 197 1.77 18.21 -13.67
N SER A 198 0.69 18.05 -14.42
CA SER A 198 -0.69 18.17 -13.94
C SER A 198 -1.32 16.82 -13.60
N GLY A 199 -0.74 15.71 -14.06
CA GLY A 199 -1.18 14.36 -13.69
C GLY A 199 -0.33 13.25 -14.29
N ILE A 200 -0.39 12.08 -13.67
CA ILE A 200 0.19 10.83 -14.15
C ILE A 200 -0.91 9.77 -14.15
N THR A 201 -1.10 9.07 -15.26
CA THR A 201 -2.14 8.04 -15.41
C THR A 201 -1.60 6.79 -16.10
N PRO A 202 -1.73 5.59 -15.49
CA PRO A 202 -2.20 5.39 -14.11
C PRO A 202 -1.26 6.03 -13.08
N GLY A 203 -1.81 6.41 -11.91
CA GLY A 203 -1.03 7.01 -10.81
C GLY A 203 -0.17 6.00 -10.05
N THR A 204 -0.33 4.71 -10.36
CA THR A 204 0.45 3.60 -9.84
C THR A 204 0.82 2.65 -10.98
N ALA A 205 2.00 2.02 -10.94
CA ALA A 205 2.39 0.96 -11.89
C ALA A 205 3.59 0.13 -11.38
N ALA A 206 3.84 -1.03 -11.97
CA ALA A 206 4.99 -1.86 -11.62
C ALA A 206 6.26 -1.43 -12.38
N ALA A 207 7.42 -1.60 -11.75
CA ALA A 207 8.71 -1.28 -12.34
C ALA A 207 9.35 -2.53 -12.97
N GLY A 208 9.89 -2.39 -14.19
CA GLY A 208 10.70 -3.45 -14.82
C GLY A 208 9.92 -4.52 -15.59
N ILE A 209 8.58 -4.45 -15.62
CA ILE A 209 7.72 -5.38 -16.38
C ILE A 209 7.19 -4.81 -17.69
N GLY A 210 7.52 -3.55 -18.00
CA GLY A 210 7.09 -2.86 -19.21
C GLY A 210 5.85 -1.98 -19.05
N ASP A 211 5.31 -1.85 -17.83
CA ASP A 211 4.19 -0.95 -17.55
C ASP A 211 4.49 0.48 -18.01
N GLU A 212 3.49 1.08 -18.64
CA GLU A 212 3.57 2.39 -19.27
C GLU A 212 2.67 3.37 -18.53
N VAL A 213 3.18 4.57 -18.27
CA VAL A 213 2.40 5.68 -17.69
C VAL A 213 2.37 6.87 -18.63
N THR A 214 1.27 7.60 -18.60
CA THR A 214 1.07 8.86 -19.34
C THR A 214 1.19 10.02 -18.37
N ILE A 215 2.17 10.87 -18.58
CA ILE A 215 2.37 12.12 -17.85
C ILE A 215 1.74 13.25 -18.67
N VAL A 216 0.82 13.99 -18.07
CA VAL A 216 0.16 15.15 -18.67
C VAL A 216 0.64 16.41 -17.94
N GLY A 217 0.83 17.50 -18.69
CA GLY A 217 1.28 18.75 -18.13
C GLY A 217 1.49 19.84 -19.16
N SER A 218 2.35 20.79 -18.83
CA SER A 218 2.71 21.92 -19.70
C SER A 218 4.19 22.25 -19.58
N GLY A 219 4.73 22.95 -20.57
CA GLY A 219 6.13 23.41 -20.55
C GLY A 219 7.18 22.31 -20.78
N PHE A 220 6.79 21.13 -21.28
CA PHE A 220 7.73 20.03 -21.55
C PHE A 220 8.62 20.29 -22.78
N GLY A 221 8.16 21.15 -23.69
CA GLY A 221 8.81 21.39 -24.98
C GLY A 221 8.59 20.27 -26.00
N SER A 222 8.90 20.52 -27.27
CA SER A 222 8.74 19.55 -28.35
C SER A 222 9.92 18.58 -28.51
N LEU A 223 11.09 18.96 -28.01
CA LEU A 223 12.29 18.13 -28.02
C LEU A 223 12.33 17.22 -26.78
N ARG A 224 12.67 15.95 -27.01
CA ARG A 224 12.77 14.92 -25.97
C ARG A 224 13.75 15.33 -24.87
N GLY A 225 13.27 15.26 -23.63
CA GLY A 225 14.08 15.32 -22.42
C GLY A 225 14.12 13.98 -21.69
N GLU A 226 14.12 14.03 -20.36
CA GLU A 226 14.17 12.87 -19.46
C GLU A 226 12.96 12.85 -18.52
N VAL A 227 12.57 11.64 -18.10
CA VAL A 227 11.68 11.43 -16.97
C VAL A 227 12.46 10.71 -15.88
N ARG A 228 12.44 11.25 -14.66
CA ARG A 228 13.17 10.73 -13.50
C ARG A 228 12.18 10.20 -12.48
N PHE A 229 12.31 8.91 -12.14
CA PHE A 229 11.59 8.25 -11.06
C PHE A 229 12.47 8.19 -9.83
N SER A 230 11.87 8.26 -8.64
CA SER A 230 12.59 8.16 -7.37
C SER A 230 13.27 6.80 -7.19
N THR A 231 14.40 6.79 -6.49
CA THR A 231 15.03 5.61 -5.91
C THR A 231 15.40 5.91 -4.45
N ARG A 232 16.15 5.03 -3.78
CA ARG A 232 16.70 5.26 -2.43
C ARG A 232 17.40 6.62 -2.28
N SER A 233 17.29 7.22 -1.09
CA SER A 233 18.05 8.40 -0.61
C SER A 233 18.05 9.61 -1.56
N GLY A 234 16.92 9.90 -2.21
CA GLY A 234 16.80 11.02 -3.14
C GLY A 234 17.46 10.81 -4.50
N GLY A 235 17.97 9.59 -4.76
CA GLY A 235 18.42 9.16 -6.07
C GLY A 235 17.27 9.08 -7.08
N HIS A 236 17.64 8.92 -8.35
CA HIS A 236 16.66 8.75 -9.41
C HIS A 236 17.14 7.78 -10.49
N ILE A 237 16.16 7.19 -11.16
CA ILE A 237 16.34 6.33 -12.33
C ILE A 237 15.57 6.92 -13.51
N THR A 238 16.23 6.99 -14.67
CA THR A 238 15.61 7.50 -15.90
C THR A 238 14.64 6.47 -16.46
N GLY A 239 13.40 6.89 -16.74
CA GLY A 239 12.40 6.07 -17.43
C GLY A 239 12.62 5.99 -18.94
N ASP A 240 12.15 4.91 -19.55
CA ASP A 240 12.25 4.71 -20.99
C ASP A 240 11.11 5.45 -21.70
N VAL A 241 11.41 6.65 -22.21
CA VAL A 241 10.44 7.49 -22.91
C VAL A 241 10.03 6.84 -24.23
N ILE A 242 8.73 6.58 -24.37
CA ILE A 242 8.08 5.99 -25.56
C ILE A 242 7.66 7.09 -26.54
N SER A 243 7.01 8.14 -26.03
CA SER A 243 6.59 9.30 -26.84
C SER A 243 6.68 10.58 -26.03
N TRP A 244 6.96 11.69 -26.72
CA TRP A 244 7.13 13.01 -26.11
C TRP A 244 6.38 14.08 -26.91
N SER A 245 5.74 15.00 -26.21
CA SER A 245 5.14 16.21 -26.77
C SER A 245 5.21 17.34 -25.73
N ALA A 246 4.76 18.54 -26.11
CA ALA A 246 4.80 19.71 -25.24
C ALA A 246 3.91 19.59 -23.97
N SER A 247 2.95 18.65 -23.96
CA SER A 247 1.96 18.48 -22.88
C SER A 247 1.74 17.03 -22.45
N THR A 248 2.29 16.05 -23.16
CA THR A 248 2.03 14.63 -22.91
C THR A 248 3.27 13.78 -23.17
N ILE A 249 3.64 12.93 -22.21
CA ILE A 249 4.77 12.01 -22.29
C ILE A 249 4.28 10.60 -21.95
N ARG A 250 4.59 9.61 -22.79
CA ARG A 250 4.40 8.19 -22.44
C ARG A 250 5.77 7.60 -22.11
N VAL A 251 5.87 6.92 -20.98
CA VAL A 251 7.15 6.43 -20.44
C VAL A 251 6.94 5.11 -19.72
N ARG A 252 7.93 4.20 -19.81
CA ARG A 252 7.93 2.97 -19.00
C ARG A 252 8.50 3.22 -17.63
N VAL A 253 7.92 2.58 -16.62
CA VAL A 253 8.44 2.63 -15.26
C VAL A 253 9.69 1.73 -15.15
N PRO A 254 10.87 2.32 -14.91
CA PRO A 254 12.12 1.61 -15.13
C PRO A 254 12.51 0.69 -13.96
N ALA A 255 13.07 -0.47 -14.31
CA ALA A 255 14.03 -1.17 -13.47
C ALA A 255 15.27 -1.43 -14.35
N ARG A 256 16.41 -0.83 -13.99
CA ARG A 256 17.59 -0.77 -14.85
C ARG A 256 18.32 -2.11 -14.86
N ARG A 257 18.47 -2.61 -16.10
CA ARG A 257 19.54 -3.46 -16.58
C ARG A 257 20.71 -2.56 -17.01
N HIS A 258 21.85 -2.62 -16.33
CA HIS A 258 23.08 -2.01 -16.84
C HIS A 258 23.54 -2.83 -18.05
N SER A 259 23.38 -2.31 -19.28
CA SER A 259 23.92 -2.77 -20.59
C SER A 259 23.88 -4.25 -21.00
N GLU A 260 23.38 -5.16 -20.16
CA GLU A 260 23.29 -6.60 -20.37
C GLU A 260 21.84 -7.06 -20.19
N PRO A 261 21.40 -8.13 -20.87
CA PRO A 261 20.05 -8.65 -20.73
C PRO A 261 19.71 -9.04 -19.29
N VAL A 262 20.64 -9.30 -18.37
CA VAL A 262 20.36 -9.24 -16.93
C VAL A 262 21.63 -8.77 -16.20
N ALA A 263 21.53 -7.67 -15.45
CA ALA A 263 22.69 -7.09 -14.77
C ALA A 263 22.86 -7.69 -13.37
N SER A 264 24.10 -7.91 -12.93
CA SER A 264 24.44 -8.26 -11.55
C SER A 264 24.16 -7.12 -10.54
N SER A 265 23.71 -5.96 -11.05
CA SER A 265 23.26 -4.79 -10.31
C SER A 265 21.85 -4.40 -10.74
N LEU A 266 20.87 -4.61 -9.88
CA LEU A 266 19.47 -4.27 -10.15
C LEU A 266 19.08 -3.03 -9.33
N VAL A 267 18.51 -2.04 -10.00
CA VAL A 267 17.94 -0.83 -9.37
C VAL A 267 16.59 -0.58 -10.01
N ALA A 268 15.57 -0.36 -9.20
CA ALA A 268 14.22 -0.06 -9.68
C ALA A 268 13.75 1.33 -9.25
N ALA A 269 12.77 1.85 -9.98
CA ALA A 269 11.95 2.94 -9.49
C ALA A 269 11.30 2.53 -8.16
N SER A 270 11.28 3.45 -7.20
CA SER A 270 10.53 3.37 -5.95
C SER A 270 9.38 4.38 -5.97
N SER A 271 8.43 4.23 -5.04
CA SER A 271 7.37 5.22 -4.88
C SER A 271 7.95 6.59 -4.48
N GLY A 272 7.35 7.66 -4.97
CA GLY A 272 7.75 9.03 -4.69
C GLY A 272 7.68 9.95 -5.90
N PRO A 273 8.32 11.13 -5.83
CA PRO A 273 8.15 12.18 -6.82
C PRO A 273 8.81 11.85 -8.17
N VAL A 274 7.98 11.77 -9.21
CA VAL A 274 8.40 11.76 -10.62
C VAL A 274 8.64 13.19 -11.10
N ARG A 275 9.70 13.40 -11.87
CA ARG A 275 10.08 14.70 -12.44
C ARG A 275 10.31 14.61 -13.93
N VAL A 276 9.92 15.65 -14.66
CA VAL A 276 10.25 15.86 -16.07
C VAL A 276 11.43 16.83 -16.16
N VAL A 277 12.47 16.46 -16.92
CA VAL A 277 13.60 17.31 -17.26
C VAL A 277 13.51 17.61 -18.75
N THR A 278 13.41 18.88 -19.14
CA THR A 278 13.35 19.26 -20.56
C THR A 278 14.72 19.10 -21.24
N SER A 279 14.73 19.15 -22.57
CA SER A 279 15.98 19.19 -23.36
C SER A 279 16.88 20.39 -23.04
N THR A 280 16.33 21.45 -22.45
CA THR A 280 17.09 22.63 -21.98
C THR A 280 17.60 22.49 -20.54
N GLY A 281 17.30 21.36 -19.87
CA GLY A 281 17.70 21.09 -18.48
C GLY A 281 16.75 21.66 -17.41
N ALA A 282 15.59 22.23 -17.77
CA ALA A 282 14.61 22.70 -16.80
C ALA A 282 13.91 21.50 -16.13
N VAL A 283 13.73 21.54 -14.81
CA VAL A 283 13.19 20.41 -14.03
C VAL A 283 11.84 20.79 -13.43
N SER A 284 10.85 19.90 -13.55
CA SER A 284 9.53 20.11 -12.92
C SER A 284 9.59 19.94 -11.41
N ALA A 285 8.60 20.48 -10.70
CA ALA A 285 8.28 20.00 -9.36
C ALA A 285 8.02 18.48 -9.38
N GLY A 286 8.24 17.82 -8.25
CA GLY A 286 7.94 16.40 -8.09
C GLY A 286 6.44 16.16 -8.07
N HIS A 287 5.98 15.18 -8.85
CA HIS A 287 4.61 14.69 -8.80
C HIS A 287 4.60 13.29 -8.20
N GLU A 288 3.84 13.08 -7.13
CA GLU A 288 3.78 11.79 -6.46
C GLU A 288 3.32 10.67 -7.39
N PHE A 289 3.94 9.50 -7.23
CA PHE A 289 3.69 8.29 -8.01
C PHE A 289 4.00 7.07 -7.14
N THR A 290 3.15 6.05 -7.18
CA THR A 290 3.37 4.83 -6.40
C THR A 290 3.80 3.69 -7.30
N VAL A 291 5.01 3.16 -7.07
CA VAL A 291 5.40 1.91 -7.70
C VAL A 291 4.65 0.79 -6.99
N THR A 292 4.05 -0.17 -7.69
CA THR A 292 3.41 -1.32 -7.04
C THR A 292 4.50 -2.27 -6.54
N PHE A 293 5.11 -3.01 -7.45
CA PHE A 293 6.28 -3.84 -7.21
C PHE A 293 7.35 -3.57 -8.26
N ALA A 294 8.57 -4.06 -8.02
CA ALA A 294 9.66 -3.99 -8.97
C ALA A 294 10.20 -5.40 -9.24
N TYR A 295 10.47 -5.71 -10.52
CA TYR A 295 10.92 -7.03 -10.93
C TYR A 295 12.30 -7.00 -11.61
N GLY A 296 13.17 -7.92 -11.19
CA GLY A 296 14.55 -8.01 -11.64
C GLY A 296 14.80 -8.83 -12.91
N GLY A 297 13.77 -9.48 -13.47
CA GLY A 297 13.88 -10.12 -14.80
C GLY A 297 14.31 -11.59 -14.82
N ALA A 298 14.41 -12.26 -13.66
CA ALA A 298 14.64 -13.71 -13.57
C ALA A 298 13.51 -14.42 -12.83
N LYS A 299 13.18 -15.67 -13.21
CA LYS A 299 12.09 -16.43 -12.57
C LYS A 299 12.33 -17.94 -12.57
N TRP A 300 11.63 -18.61 -11.68
CA TRP A 300 11.50 -20.05 -11.65
C TRP A 300 10.63 -20.56 -12.81
N THR A 301 11.01 -21.70 -13.40
CA THR A 301 10.25 -22.34 -14.49
C THR A 301 9.23 -23.39 -14.04
N THR A 302 9.42 -24.02 -12.88
CA THR A 302 8.47 -24.96 -12.25
C THR A 302 7.75 -24.29 -11.08
N PRO A 303 6.49 -24.67 -10.83
CA PRO A 303 5.67 -24.07 -9.78
C PRO A 303 6.10 -24.52 -8.38
N VAL A 304 6.81 -25.63 -8.23
CA VAL A 304 7.33 -26.08 -6.93
C VAL A 304 8.82 -25.82 -6.84
N ARG A 305 9.26 -25.23 -5.73
CA ARG A 305 10.66 -24.99 -5.37
C ARG A 305 10.95 -25.50 -3.98
N GLU A 306 11.78 -26.52 -3.95
CA GLU A 306 12.26 -27.10 -2.70
C GLU A 306 13.37 -26.25 -2.10
N PHE A 307 13.36 -26.14 -0.77
CA PHE A 307 14.47 -25.59 -0.03
C PHE A 307 14.84 -26.44 1.18
N TYR A 308 16.11 -26.43 1.53
CA TYR A 308 16.64 -27.09 2.72
C TYR A 308 17.02 -26.09 3.79
N TYR A 309 17.14 -26.58 5.03
CA TYR A 309 17.38 -25.74 6.20
C TYR A 309 18.59 -26.19 7.01
N ASP A 310 19.49 -25.25 7.31
CA ASP A 310 20.72 -25.52 8.06
C ASP A 310 20.59 -25.20 9.54
N ALA A 311 20.10 -26.15 10.34
CA ALA A 311 19.85 -25.94 11.76
C ALA A 311 21.09 -25.60 12.64
N SER A 312 22.31 -25.56 12.09
CA SER A 312 23.55 -25.36 12.86
C SER A 312 23.66 -24.00 13.56
N GLY A 313 22.86 -23.01 13.16
CA GLY A 313 22.77 -21.69 13.79
C GLY A 313 21.38 -21.34 14.35
N ASP A 314 20.47 -22.32 14.44
CA ASP A 314 19.07 -22.04 14.78
C ASP A 314 18.85 -21.62 16.23
N THR A 315 17.85 -20.77 16.42
CA THR A 315 17.27 -20.45 17.72
C THR A 315 16.00 -21.29 17.93
N SER A 316 15.44 -21.28 19.13
CA SER A 316 14.18 -21.99 19.39
C SER A 316 13.05 -21.40 18.55
N GLY A 317 12.63 -22.10 17.49
CA GLY A 317 11.49 -21.74 16.64
C GLY A 317 11.83 -21.16 15.26
N GLY A 318 13.10 -21.04 14.87
CA GLY A 318 13.45 -20.45 13.57
C GLY A 318 12.91 -21.23 12.38
N LEU A 319 12.91 -22.57 12.43
CA LEU A 319 12.41 -23.37 11.30
C LEU A 319 10.91 -23.13 11.08
N ALA A 320 10.15 -22.97 12.16
CA ALA A 320 8.72 -22.68 12.08
C ALA A 320 8.49 -21.29 11.46
N ALA A 321 9.27 -20.29 11.86
CA ALA A 321 9.20 -18.93 11.32
C ALA A 321 9.56 -18.89 9.82
N VAL A 322 10.64 -19.56 9.39
CA VAL A 322 11.03 -19.63 7.98
C VAL A 322 9.97 -20.36 7.15
N ARG A 323 9.39 -21.45 7.66
CA ARG A 323 8.30 -22.16 6.98
C ARG A 323 7.03 -21.32 6.88
N ALA A 324 6.69 -20.54 7.90
CA ALA A 324 5.57 -19.61 7.86
C ALA A 324 5.79 -18.55 6.77
N ALA A 325 6.97 -17.94 6.71
CA ALA A 325 7.33 -16.99 5.66
C ALA A 325 7.23 -17.58 4.23
N ALA A 326 7.72 -18.80 4.03
CA ALA A 326 7.60 -19.51 2.75
C ALA A 326 6.13 -19.80 2.39
N GLN A 327 5.32 -20.20 3.37
CA GLN A 327 3.90 -20.47 3.19
C GLN A 327 3.13 -19.21 2.80
N THR A 328 3.45 -18.05 3.38
CA THR A 328 2.82 -16.76 3.06
C THR A 328 2.98 -16.40 1.57
N TRP A 329 4.16 -16.59 0.97
CA TRP A 329 4.33 -16.41 -0.48
C TRP A 329 3.65 -17.50 -1.31
N SER A 330 3.64 -18.74 -0.79
CA SER A 330 3.07 -19.88 -1.52
C SER A 330 1.55 -19.79 -1.62
N ALA A 331 0.89 -19.38 -0.55
CA ALA A 331 -0.56 -19.23 -0.54
C ALA A 331 -1.02 -18.12 -1.49
N ALA A 332 -0.24 -17.03 -1.60
CA ALA A 332 -0.52 -15.89 -2.46
C ALA A 332 -0.48 -16.16 -3.97
N SER A 333 0.09 -17.29 -4.42
CA SER A 333 0.42 -17.50 -5.84
C SER A 333 0.36 -18.96 -6.29
N GLY A 334 0.57 -19.20 -7.59
CA GLY A 334 0.78 -20.54 -8.13
C GLY A 334 2.16 -21.16 -7.83
N LEU A 335 3.03 -20.47 -7.07
CA LEU A 335 4.33 -20.98 -6.64
C LEU A 335 4.21 -21.67 -5.28
N GLU A 336 4.91 -22.79 -5.08
CA GLU A 336 5.06 -23.48 -3.80
C GLU A 336 6.54 -23.47 -3.38
N LEU A 337 6.86 -22.76 -2.29
CA LEU A 337 8.16 -22.83 -1.61
C LEU A 337 8.10 -23.95 -0.57
N ARG A 338 8.56 -25.14 -0.95
CA ARG A 338 8.42 -26.36 -0.16
C ARG A 338 9.66 -26.67 0.67
N TYR A 339 9.48 -26.81 1.98
CA TYR A 339 10.55 -27.32 2.84
C TYR A 339 10.83 -28.81 2.55
N ALA A 340 12.06 -29.14 2.20
CA ALA A 340 12.48 -30.48 1.77
C ALA A 340 13.36 -31.23 2.79
N GLY A 341 13.73 -30.60 3.91
CA GLY A 341 14.48 -31.23 5.00
C GLY A 341 15.69 -30.43 5.46
N LEU A 342 16.49 -31.03 6.33
CA LEU A 342 17.71 -30.43 6.84
C LEU A 342 18.87 -30.64 5.87
N ASN A 343 19.68 -29.61 5.65
CA ASN A 343 20.95 -29.69 4.93
C ASN A 343 21.90 -28.58 5.40
N TRP A 344 23.19 -28.73 5.17
CA TRP A 344 24.18 -27.69 5.49
C TRP A 344 24.20 -26.63 4.39
N LEU A 345 24.32 -25.36 4.75
CA LEU A 345 24.31 -24.26 3.79
C LEU A 345 25.59 -24.25 2.92
N ASN A 346 25.47 -24.73 1.68
CA ASN A 346 26.46 -24.79 0.63
C ASN A 346 25.93 -24.15 -0.67
N THR A 347 26.07 -22.84 -0.75
CA THR A 347 25.82 -21.96 -1.91
C THR A 347 26.47 -22.40 -3.25
N ALA A 348 27.40 -23.36 -3.26
CA ALA A 348 28.02 -23.89 -4.47
C ALA A 348 27.37 -25.18 -5.01
N ASN A 349 26.44 -25.81 -4.26
CA ASN A 349 25.78 -27.06 -4.67
C ASN A 349 24.54 -26.82 -5.58
N HIS A 350 24.14 -25.56 -5.76
CA HIS A 350 22.96 -25.13 -6.51
C HIS A 350 21.62 -25.69 -6.00
N GLN A 351 21.56 -26.15 -4.74
CA GLN A 351 20.32 -26.38 -4.02
C GLN A 351 19.92 -25.07 -3.34
N SER A 352 18.61 -24.79 -3.24
CA SER A 352 18.15 -23.60 -2.52
C SER A 352 18.15 -23.87 -1.02
N GLU A 353 18.85 -23.06 -0.25
CA GLU A 353 19.10 -23.34 1.16
C GLU A 353 18.91 -22.10 2.05
N VAL A 354 18.39 -22.31 3.26
CA VAL A 354 18.24 -21.27 4.28
C VAL A 354 19.10 -21.62 5.48
N GLY A 355 19.98 -20.71 5.89
CA GLY A 355 20.89 -20.96 7.00
C GLY A 355 21.44 -19.70 7.64
N TRP A 356 22.50 -19.86 8.43
CA TRP A 356 23.10 -18.78 9.22
C TRP A 356 24.56 -18.59 8.85
N ARG A 357 24.96 -17.34 8.61
CA ARG A 357 26.35 -16.97 8.32
C ARG A 357 26.70 -15.65 8.98
N ARG A 358 27.99 -15.42 9.23
CA ARG A 358 28.46 -14.11 9.72
C ARG A 358 28.54 -13.12 8.56
N LEU A 359 27.53 -12.27 8.40
CA LEU A 359 27.49 -11.22 7.38
C LEU A 359 28.15 -9.93 7.90
N GLU A 360 28.10 -8.85 7.13
CA GLU A 360 28.61 -7.54 7.58
C GLU A 360 27.64 -6.88 8.57
N GLU A 361 28.17 -5.96 9.38
CA GLU A 361 27.35 -5.13 10.24
C GLU A 361 26.43 -4.25 9.39
N GLY A 362 25.19 -4.12 9.84
CA GLY A 362 24.14 -3.45 9.13
C GLY A 362 23.28 -4.36 8.27
N VAL A 363 23.63 -5.63 8.00
CA VAL A 363 22.83 -6.56 7.18
C VAL A 363 22.22 -7.65 8.06
N LEU A 364 20.90 -7.81 8.12
CA LEU A 364 20.28 -8.91 8.87
C LEU A 364 20.15 -10.20 8.06
N GLY A 365 19.70 -10.08 6.82
CA GLY A 365 19.44 -11.18 5.90
C GLY A 365 20.13 -10.93 4.59
N ARG A 366 20.41 -12.00 3.83
CA ARG A 366 20.91 -11.89 2.47
C ARG A 366 20.49 -13.07 1.62
N ALA A 367 19.77 -12.78 0.54
CA ALA A 367 19.56 -13.70 -0.55
C ALA A 367 20.77 -13.76 -1.49
N HIS A 368 21.05 -14.94 -2.04
CA HIS A 368 22.01 -15.15 -3.13
C HIS A 368 21.29 -15.89 -4.25
N LEU A 369 21.12 -15.25 -5.40
CA LEU A 369 20.32 -15.78 -6.50
C LEU A 369 21.23 -16.16 -7.66
N LEU A 370 21.15 -17.41 -8.10
CA LEU A 370 21.85 -17.89 -9.29
C LEU A 370 20.87 -18.05 -10.45
N PHE A 371 21.14 -17.43 -11.58
CA PHE A 371 20.33 -17.59 -12.79
C PHE A 371 21.16 -17.45 -14.08
N PHE A 372 20.59 -17.90 -15.19
CA PHE A 372 21.21 -17.74 -16.51
C PHE A 372 20.95 -16.34 -17.08
N ALA A 373 22.01 -15.62 -17.45
CA ALA A 373 21.95 -14.23 -17.93
C ALA A 373 21.10 -14.09 -19.20
N SER A 374 21.17 -15.06 -20.12
CA SER A 374 20.50 -15.01 -21.42
C SER A 374 19.00 -15.29 -21.35
N THR A 375 18.56 -16.10 -20.39
CA THR A 375 17.17 -16.57 -20.30
C THR A 375 16.43 -16.05 -19.09
N GLY A 376 17.14 -15.54 -18.07
CA GLY A 376 16.55 -15.20 -16.77
C GLY A 376 16.01 -16.43 -16.01
N VAL A 377 16.41 -17.64 -16.40
CA VAL A 377 15.95 -18.86 -15.70
C VAL A 377 16.72 -19.01 -14.39
N MET A 378 15.98 -19.00 -13.28
CA MET A 378 16.51 -19.25 -11.94
C MET A 378 17.02 -20.69 -11.81
N VAL A 379 18.17 -20.83 -11.15
CA VAL A 379 18.86 -22.10 -10.88
C VAL A 379 18.76 -22.44 -9.40
N SER A 380 19.20 -21.54 -8.53
CA SER A 380 19.14 -21.69 -7.07
C SER A 380 18.95 -20.33 -6.39
N ALA A 381 18.44 -20.36 -5.17
CA ALA A 381 18.36 -19.20 -4.30
C ALA A 381 18.69 -19.61 -2.88
N ASP A 382 19.67 -18.96 -2.29
CA ASP A 382 20.09 -19.20 -0.91
C ASP A 382 19.75 -18.01 -0.03
N MET A 383 19.61 -18.24 1.26
CA MET A 383 19.36 -17.22 2.26
C MET A 383 20.29 -17.40 3.45
N SER A 384 20.94 -16.32 3.86
CA SER A 384 21.75 -16.28 5.08
C SER A 384 21.17 -15.29 6.08
N LEU A 385 20.84 -15.77 7.28
CA LEU A 385 20.53 -14.93 8.43
C LEU A 385 21.84 -14.62 9.19
N ASN A 386 22.03 -13.36 9.55
CA ASN A 386 23.29 -12.88 10.09
C ASN A 386 23.50 -13.30 11.55
N THR A 387 24.58 -14.04 11.83
CA THR A 387 24.96 -14.46 13.19
C THR A 387 25.49 -13.33 14.08
N LEU A 388 25.62 -12.10 13.56
CA LEU A 388 25.91 -10.91 14.37
C LEU A 388 24.74 -10.47 15.27
N TYR A 389 23.52 -10.90 14.97
CA TYR A 389 22.32 -10.44 15.66
C TYR A 389 21.64 -11.59 16.42
N SER A 390 20.94 -11.23 17.49
CA SER A 390 20.06 -12.14 18.21
C SER A 390 18.73 -12.27 17.48
N TRP A 391 18.24 -13.50 17.32
CA TRP A 391 17.04 -13.83 16.54
C TRP A 391 15.90 -14.34 17.44
N GLY A 392 14.66 -14.08 17.04
CA GLY A 392 13.44 -14.44 17.76
C GLY A 392 12.18 -13.97 17.03
N ASP A 393 11.17 -13.57 17.79
CA ASP A 393 9.87 -13.06 17.32
C ASP A 393 9.80 -11.52 17.28
N GLY A 394 10.95 -10.84 17.39
CA GLY A 394 11.05 -9.39 17.49
C GLY A 394 10.90 -8.84 18.91
N SER A 395 10.55 -9.67 19.89
CA SER A 395 10.47 -9.27 21.30
C SER A 395 11.85 -9.25 21.97
N GLY A 396 11.96 -8.51 23.08
CA GLY A 396 13.17 -8.51 23.92
C GLY A 396 14.45 -8.00 23.23
N GLY A 397 14.33 -7.25 22.13
CA GLY A 397 15.47 -6.77 21.34
C GLY A 397 16.01 -7.77 20.30
N SER A 398 15.37 -8.94 20.18
CA SER A 398 15.65 -9.90 19.10
C SER A 398 15.15 -9.41 17.75
N ARG A 399 15.72 -9.93 16.66
CA ARG A 399 15.24 -9.70 15.29
C ARG A 399 14.18 -10.72 14.93
N ASP A 400 13.09 -10.27 14.34
CA ASP A 400 11.98 -11.13 13.93
C ASP A 400 12.39 -12.00 12.73
N ILE A 401 12.56 -13.30 12.97
CA ILE A 401 13.01 -14.27 11.94
C ILE A 401 12.03 -14.31 10.78
N GLU A 402 10.73 -14.39 11.09
CA GLU A 402 9.67 -14.54 10.10
C GLU A 402 9.64 -13.35 9.14
N SER A 403 9.72 -12.11 9.66
CA SER A 403 9.74 -10.91 8.83
C SER A 403 10.95 -10.83 7.92
N VAL A 404 12.14 -11.17 8.43
CA VAL A 404 13.35 -11.14 7.59
C VAL A 404 13.30 -12.24 6.54
N ALA A 405 12.95 -13.47 6.93
CA ALA A 405 12.79 -14.56 5.99
C ALA A 405 11.73 -14.26 4.92
N LEU A 406 10.62 -13.62 5.30
CA LEU A 406 9.56 -13.22 4.37
C LEU A 406 10.08 -12.24 3.32
N HIS A 407 10.88 -11.24 3.72
CA HIS A 407 11.53 -10.32 2.79
C HIS A 407 12.51 -11.02 1.85
N GLU A 408 13.41 -11.85 2.39
CA GLU A 408 14.42 -12.55 1.59
C GLU A 408 13.79 -13.56 0.61
N PHE A 409 12.67 -14.20 0.98
CA PHE A 409 11.89 -15.01 0.03
C PHE A 409 11.29 -14.16 -1.09
N GLY A 410 10.96 -12.88 -0.86
CA GLY A 410 10.58 -11.98 -1.94
C GLY A 410 11.71 -11.78 -2.96
N HIS A 411 12.96 -11.73 -2.51
CA HIS A 411 14.11 -11.77 -3.42
C HIS A 411 14.27 -13.09 -4.15
N TRP A 412 13.85 -14.23 -3.60
CA TRP A 412 13.84 -15.51 -4.35
C TRP A 412 12.90 -15.48 -5.55
N LEU A 413 11.93 -14.56 -5.55
CA LEU A 413 11.04 -14.25 -6.67
C LEU A 413 11.62 -13.17 -7.60
N VAL A 414 12.79 -12.65 -7.26
CA VAL A 414 13.48 -11.54 -7.91
C VAL A 414 12.64 -10.25 -7.89
N LEU A 415 11.85 -10.08 -6.83
CA LEU A 415 11.28 -8.78 -6.48
C LEU A 415 12.38 -7.91 -5.88
N LEU A 416 12.40 -6.63 -6.28
CA LEU A 416 13.44 -5.67 -5.92
C LEU A 416 12.97 -4.75 -4.81
N ASP A 417 13.93 -4.25 -4.05
CA ASP A 417 13.67 -3.30 -2.97
C ASP A 417 13.09 -1.98 -3.44
N LEU A 418 12.21 -1.45 -2.61
CA LEU A 418 11.57 -0.15 -2.75
C LEU A 418 11.85 0.71 -1.51
N TYR A 419 11.88 2.04 -1.66
CA TYR A 419 12.42 2.96 -0.64
C TYR A 419 11.61 4.24 -0.39
N GLY A 420 10.41 4.38 -0.97
CA GLY A 420 9.52 5.53 -0.75
C GLY A 420 8.69 5.43 0.52
N GLU A 421 8.11 6.56 0.96
CA GLU A 421 7.17 6.59 2.10
C GLU A 421 5.97 5.64 1.88
N ALA A 422 5.41 5.61 0.67
CA ALA A 422 4.34 4.68 0.30
C ALA A 422 4.80 3.22 0.18
N ASP A 423 6.12 2.97 0.19
CA ASP A 423 6.68 1.62 0.16
C ASP A 423 6.85 1.04 1.56
N LYS A 424 6.92 1.86 2.61
CA LYS A 424 7.12 1.41 4.02
C LYS A 424 6.25 0.24 4.46
N PRO A 425 4.96 0.13 4.07
CA PRO A 425 4.13 -1.01 4.46
C PRO A 425 4.45 -2.33 3.74
N LYS A 426 5.18 -2.31 2.61
CA LYS A 426 5.45 -3.48 1.76
C LYS A 426 6.51 -4.39 2.36
N VAL A 427 6.41 -5.69 2.10
CA VAL A 427 7.47 -6.64 2.45
C VAL A 427 8.77 -6.24 1.77
N MET A 428 8.72 -5.89 0.47
CA MET A 428 9.89 -5.46 -0.31
C MET A 428 10.36 -4.02 -0.04
N TYR A 429 10.03 -3.44 1.11
CA TYR A 429 10.66 -2.19 1.55
C TYR A 429 12.06 -2.49 2.06
N GLY A 430 13.09 -1.95 1.41
CA GLY A 430 14.49 -2.32 1.67
C GLY A 430 15.09 -1.74 2.96
N LEU A 431 14.31 -1.01 3.75
CA LEU A 431 14.70 -0.56 5.09
C LEU A 431 13.78 -1.17 6.13
N TYR A 432 14.29 -1.43 7.33
CA TYR A 432 13.42 -1.94 8.38
C TYR A 432 12.70 -0.83 9.12
N SER A 433 11.42 -1.05 9.38
CA SER A 433 10.60 -0.18 10.22
C SER A 433 9.98 -0.98 11.38
N THR A 434 9.22 -2.02 11.03
CA THR A 434 8.39 -2.82 11.94
C THR A 434 8.34 -4.26 11.43
N PRO A 435 8.17 -5.27 12.30
CA PRO A 435 7.92 -6.63 11.86
C PRO A 435 6.74 -6.70 10.88
N LYS A 436 6.90 -7.48 9.80
CA LYS A 436 5.93 -7.70 8.72
C LYS A 436 5.84 -9.19 8.45
N ARG A 437 4.72 -9.80 8.80
CA ARG A 437 4.46 -11.24 8.59
C ARG A 437 3.41 -11.53 7.52
N ASN A 438 2.75 -10.47 7.04
CA ASN A 438 1.76 -10.54 5.97
C ASN A 438 2.25 -9.77 4.75
N LEU A 439 1.87 -10.25 3.56
CA LEU A 439 2.11 -9.54 2.32
C LEU A 439 1.25 -8.27 2.23
N HIS A 440 1.85 -7.20 1.70
CA HIS A 440 1.10 -6.04 1.23
C HIS A 440 0.45 -6.38 -0.12
N GLU A 441 -0.63 -5.69 -0.48
CA GLU A 441 -1.33 -5.84 -1.77
C GLU A 441 -0.37 -5.77 -2.98
N ALA A 442 0.63 -4.91 -2.89
CA ALA A 442 1.66 -4.78 -3.92
C ALA A 442 2.60 -5.99 -4.01
N ASP A 443 2.86 -6.67 -2.88
CA ASP A 443 3.63 -7.93 -2.85
C ASP A 443 2.80 -9.07 -3.48
N PHE A 444 1.49 -9.13 -3.19
CA PHE A 444 0.55 -10.02 -3.88
C PHE A 444 0.57 -9.80 -5.40
N ALA A 445 0.42 -8.55 -5.83
CA ALA A 445 0.45 -8.19 -7.25
C ALA A 445 1.74 -8.66 -7.94
N GLY A 446 2.90 -8.52 -7.26
CA GLY A 446 4.19 -8.97 -7.77
C GLY A 446 4.27 -10.48 -7.98
N VAL A 447 3.94 -11.27 -6.94
CA VAL A 447 4.03 -12.73 -7.04
C VAL A 447 2.97 -13.32 -7.97
N GLN A 448 1.77 -12.75 -7.99
CA GLN A 448 0.68 -13.20 -8.88
C GLN A 448 0.96 -12.85 -10.34
N TRP A 449 1.62 -11.72 -10.62
CA TRP A 449 2.08 -11.42 -11.97
C TRP A 449 3.12 -12.45 -12.45
N LEU A 450 3.99 -12.93 -11.57
CA LEU A 450 5.04 -13.90 -11.90
C LEU A 450 4.51 -15.33 -12.09
N TYR A 451 3.64 -15.79 -11.18
CA TYR A 451 3.27 -17.20 -11.04
C TYR A 451 1.76 -17.46 -11.08
N GLY A 452 0.95 -16.44 -11.36
CA GLY A 452 -0.51 -16.50 -11.29
C GLY A 452 -1.03 -16.44 -9.85
N ALA A 453 -2.33 -16.18 -9.69
CA ALA A 453 -3.00 -16.27 -8.41
C ALA A 453 -3.00 -17.73 -7.89
N GLY A 454 -2.83 -17.88 -6.59
CA GLY A 454 -2.99 -19.17 -5.91
C GLY A 454 -4.45 -19.65 -5.92
N ALA A 455 -4.69 -20.84 -5.36
CA ALA A 455 -6.03 -21.40 -5.23
C ALA A 455 -6.83 -20.69 -4.13
N GLY A 456 -7.34 -19.49 -4.40
CA GLY A 456 -8.21 -18.75 -3.48
C GLY A 456 -9.12 -17.73 -4.20
N PRO A 457 -9.90 -16.95 -3.43
CA PRO A 457 -10.81 -15.94 -3.96
C PRO A 457 -10.11 -14.71 -4.56
N ASP A 458 -10.63 -14.12 -5.62
CA ASP A 458 -10.04 -12.90 -6.19
C ASP A 458 -10.20 -11.71 -5.22
N VAL A 459 -9.11 -11.21 -4.62
CA VAL A 459 -9.13 -10.05 -3.72
C VAL A 459 -8.58 -8.85 -4.46
N VAL A 460 -9.43 -7.84 -4.71
CA VAL A 460 -9.09 -6.68 -5.54
C VAL A 460 -9.43 -5.39 -4.82
N ARG A 461 -8.51 -4.43 -4.82
CA ARG A 461 -8.82 -3.06 -4.43
C ARG A 461 -9.44 -2.28 -5.59
N VAL A 462 -10.53 -1.59 -5.31
CA VAL A 462 -11.22 -0.71 -6.24
C VAL A 462 -11.13 0.71 -5.69
N ALA A 463 -10.19 1.49 -6.23
CA ALA A 463 -9.86 2.82 -5.72
C ALA A 463 -9.38 3.76 -6.83
N GLY A 464 -9.65 5.06 -6.65
CA GLY A 464 -9.04 6.14 -7.43
C GLY A 464 -8.23 7.08 -6.56
N SER A 465 -7.66 8.13 -7.16
CA SER A 465 -6.90 9.17 -6.44
C SER A 465 -7.76 9.99 -5.47
N ASN A 466 -9.08 9.97 -5.65
CA ASN A 466 -10.07 10.60 -4.79
C ASN A 466 -11.40 9.84 -4.90
N ARG A 467 -12.39 10.22 -4.08
CA ARG A 467 -13.72 9.59 -4.03
C ARG A 467 -14.48 9.53 -5.36
N TYR A 468 -14.29 10.52 -6.23
CA TYR A 468 -14.95 10.57 -7.53
C TYR A 468 -14.30 9.57 -8.48
N GLU A 469 -12.97 9.52 -8.50
CA GLU A 469 -12.23 8.51 -9.27
C GLU A 469 -12.46 7.09 -8.72
N THR A 470 -12.64 6.91 -7.41
CA THR A 470 -13.08 5.62 -6.85
C THR A 470 -14.45 5.22 -7.39
N ALA A 471 -15.41 6.14 -7.46
CA ALA A 471 -16.73 5.84 -8.03
C ALA A 471 -16.64 5.45 -9.53
N LEU A 472 -15.78 6.11 -10.30
CA LEU A 472 -15.51 5.72 -11.70
C LEU A 472 -14.84 4.34 -11.79
N ALA A 473 -13.86 4.06 -10.92
CA ALA A 473 -13.21 2.75 -10.86
C ALA A 473 -14.22 1.64 -10.52
N THR A 474 -15.09 1.88 -9.53
CA THR A 474 -16.16 0.96 -9.14
C THR A 474 -17.12 0.68 -10.30
N SER A 475 -17.47 1.71 -11.08
CA SER A 475 -18.27 1.55 -12.29
C SER A 475 -17.58 0.64 -13.32
N ARG A 476 -16.31 0.93 -13.64
CA ARG A 476 -15.54 0.16 -14.64
C ARG A 476 -15.33 -1.31 -14.25
N THR A 477 -15.14 -1.58 -12.96
CA THR A 477 -14.94 -2.95 -12.46
C THR A 477 -16.22 -3.78 -12.51
N ASN A 478 -17.40 -3.15 -12.32
CA ASN A 478 -18.65 -3.88 -12.05
C ASN A 478 -19.72 -3.73 -13.14
N PHE A 479 -19.55 -2.82 -14.09
CA PHE A 479 -20.56 -2.53 -15.13
C PHE A 479 -19.91 -2.57 -16.52
N ALA A 480 -20.47 -3.39 -17.41
CA ALA A 480 -19.96 -3.58 -18.76
C ALA A 480 -20.17 -2.32 -19.65
N ASP A 481 -19.44 -2.25 -20.76
CA ASP A 481 -19.63 -1.19 -21.75
C ASP A 481 -21.05 -1.24 -22.32
N GLY A 482 -21.70 -0.08 -22.44
CA GLY A 482 -23.08 0.03 -22.93
C GLY A 482 -24.15 -0.54 -21.98
N SER A 483 -23.82 -0.84 -20.72
CA SER A 483 -24.75 -1.53 -19.81
C SER A 483 -25.79 -0.63 -19.14
N ALA A 484 -25.65 0.70 -19.21
CA ALA A 484 -26.49 1.62 -18.43
C ALA A 484 -26.90 2.87 -19.25
N ARG A 485 -28.11 2.82 -19.80
CA ARG A 485 -28.74 3.94 -20.52
C ARG A 485 -29.13 5.09 -19.60
N ASP A 486 -29.58 4.76 -18.40
CA ASP A 486 -29.95 5.67 -17.32
C ASP A 486 -28.89 5.56 -16.24
N VAL A 487 -28.26 6.68 -15.84
CA VAL A 487 -27.19 6.67 -14.82
C VAL A 487 -27.55 7.59 -13.66
N VAL A 488 -27.39 7.10 -12.44
CA VAL A 488 -27.66 7.87 -11.22
C VAL A 488 -26.38 8.54 -10.73
N ILE A 489 -26.44 9.85 -10.46
CA ILE A 489 -25.32 10.64 -9.94
C ILE A 489 -25.76 11.37 -8.69
N ALA A 490 -24.97 11.26 -7.63
CA ALA A 490 -25.16 12.03 -6.40
C ALA A 490 -23.93 12.90 -6.10
N SER A 491 -24.06 13.81 -5.12
CA SER A 491 -22.90 14.54 -4.63
C SER A 491 -21.96 13.61 -3.87
N GLY A 492 -20.66 13.68 -4.15
CA GLY A 492 -19.65 12.99 -3.33
C GLY A 492 -19.22 13.79 -2.09
N ALA A 493 -19.66 15.05 -1.95
CA ALA A 493 -19.28 15.91 -0.84
C ALA A 493 -20.10 15.66 0.43
N SER A 494 -21.35 15.24 0.28
CA SER A 494 -22.27 14.88 1.36
C SER A 494 -22.90 13.51 1.10
N PHE A 495 -23.30 12.82 2.16
CA PHE A 495 -23.83 11.45 2.08
C PHE A 495 -25.35 11.31 1.92
N PRO A 496 -26.23 12.16 2.50
CA PRO A 496 -27.64 11.78 2.70
C PRO A 496 -28.38 11.44 1.40
N ASP A 497 -28.17 12.26 0.37
CA ASP A 497 -28.81 12.08 -0.94
C ASP A 497 -28.34 10.77 -1.60
N ALA A 498 -27.04 10.49 -1.53
CA ALA A 498 -26.44 9.28 -2.10
C ALA A 498 -26.88 7.98 -1.38
N LEU A 499 -27.14 8.02 -0.07
CA LEU A 499 -27.63 6.86 0.68
C LEU A 499 -29.00 6.39 0.16
N SER A 500 -29.88 7.32 -0.21
CA SER A 500 -31.20 7.00 -0.77
C SER A 500 -31.13 6.53 -2.22
N ALA A 501 -30.08 6.88 -2.96
CA ALA A 501 -29.97 6.70 -4.40
C ALA A 501 -29.74 5.24 -4.86
N SER A 502 -29.25 4.36 -3.99
CA SER A 502 -28.87 2.98 -4.37
C SER A 502 -30.03 2.16 -4.94
N GLY A 503 -31.24 2.29 -4.37
CA GLY A 503 -32.43 1.60 -4.89
C GLY A 503 -32.88 2.12 -6.27
N LEU A 504 -32.67 3.41 -6.54
CA LEU A 504 -32.95 4.01 -7.84
C LEU A 504 -31.93 3.56 -8.88
N ALA A 505 -30.65 3.56 -8.53
CA ALA A 505 -29.58 3.04 -9.38
C ALA A 505 -29.83 1.59 -9.76
N GLY A 506 -30.26 0.77 -8.80
CA GLY A 506 -30.63 -0.63 -9.04
C GLY A 506 -31.84 -0.79 -9.93
N SER A 507 -32.80 0.14 -9.89
CA SER A 507 -33.99 0.11 -10.75
C SER A 507 -33.66 0.28 -12.23
N PHE A 508 -32.50 0.87 -12.54
CA PHE A 508 -31.96 1.00 -13.89
C PHE A 508 -30.83 0.01 -14.21
N GLY A 509 -30.37 -0.79 -13.25
CA GLY A 509 -29.18 -1.62 -13.42
C GLY A 509 -27.90 -0.80 -13.65
N SER A 510 -27.85 0.42 -13.11
CA SER A 510 -26.81 1.42 -13.37
C SER A 510 -25.88 1.63 -12.17
N PRO A 511 -24.63 2.08 -12.37
CA PRO A 511 -23.78 2.46 -11.24
C PRO A 511 -24.33 3.69 -10.50
N LEU A 512 -23.94 3.85 -9.24
CA LEU A 512 -24.06 5.11 -8.50
C LEU A 512 -22.74 5.89 -8.62
N LEU A 513 -22.72 6.90 -9.49
CA LEU A 513 -21.55 7.76 -9.67
C LEU A 513 -21.61 8.98 -8.75
N LEU A 514 -20.44 9.60 -8.54
CA LEU A 514 -20.29 10.78 -7.69
C LEU A 514 -19.72 11.96 -8.47
N THR A 515 -20.20 13.17 -8.16
CA THR A 515 -19.66 14.42 -8.71
C THR A 515 -19.31 15.41 -7.59
N PRO A 516 -18.29 16.27 -7.79
CA PRO A 516 -18.12 17.46 -6.96
C PRO A 516 -19.34 18.39 -7.05
N PRO A 517 -19.61 19.21 -6.03
CA PRO A 517 -20.81 20.06 -6.01
C PRO A 517 -20.85 21.14 -7.11
N THR A 518 -19.70 21.71 -7.44
CA THR A 518 -19.59 22.91 -8.30
C THR A 518 -18.84 22.69 -9.60
N THR A 519 -18.20 21.53 -9.76
CA THR A 519 -17.39 21.22 -10.94
C THR A 519 -17.67 19.80 -11.42
N LEU A 520 -17.71 19.62 -12.74
CA LEU A 520 -17.84 18.29 -13.34
C LEU A 520 -16.51 17.55 -13.19
N ASN A 521 -16.54 16.33 -12.65
CA ASN A 521 -15.33 15.51 -12.57
C ASN A 521 -14.81 15.21 -13.98
N ALA A 522 -13.50 15.36 -14.21
CA ALA A 522 -12.89 15.23 -15.54
C ALA A 522 -13.08 13.84 -16.17
N GLY A 523 -13.11 12.78 -15.36
CA GLY A 523 -13.33 11.41 -15.85
C GLY A 523 -14.79 11.04 -16.12
N LEU A 524 -15.75 11.85 -15.65
CA LEU A 524 -17.19 11.52 -15.70
C LEU A 524 -17.76 11.50 -17.13
N PRO A 525 -17.44 12.43 -18.05
CA PRO A 525 -17.92 12.37 -19.43
C PRO A 525 -17.54 11.07 -20.14
N ALA A 526 -16.28 10.63 -19.97
CA ALA A 526 -15.79 9.40 -20.59
C ALA A 526 -16.50 8.16 -20.01
N GLU A 527 -16.78 8.16 -18.71
CA GLU A 527 -17.49 7.06 -18.07
C GLU A 527 -18.96 6.99 -18.50
N LEU A 528 -19.65 8.14 -18.60
CA LEU A 528 -21.02 8.19 -19.12
C LEU A 528 -21.11 7.69 -20.56
N ALA A 529 -20.14 8.06 -21.39
CA ALA A 529 -20.04 7.55 -22.76
C ALA A 529 -19.79 6.04 -22.81
N ARG A 530 -18.86 5.52 -21.98
CA ARG A 530 -18.56 4.08 -21.88
C ARG A 530 -19.79 3.26 -21.47
N LEU A 531 -20.57 3.75 -20.51
CA LEU A 531 -21.80 3.12 -20.04
C LEU A 531 -22.93 3.17 -21.09
N GLY A 532 -22.80 3.98 -22.14
CA GLY A 532 -23.86 4.21 -23.13
C GLY A 532 -25.01 5.07 -22.59
N ALA A 533 -24.72 5.98 -21.65
CA ALA A 533 -25.73 6.80 -21.02
C ALA A 533 -26.43 7.73 -22.03
N THR A 534 -27.75 7.85 -21.90
CA THR A 534 -28.57 8.83 -22.64
C THR A 534 -29.36 9.74 -21.71
N ARG A 535 -29.54 9.32 -20.45
CA ARG A 535 -30.18 10.10 -19.39
C ARG A 535 -29.42 9.96 -18.08
N VAL A 536 -29.33 11.07 -17.35
CA VAL A 536 -28.73 11.16 -16.02
C VAL A 536 -29.79 11.57 -15.00
N TRP A 537 -29.81 10.87 -13.88
CA TRP A 537 -30.64 11.15 -12.72
C TRP A 537 -29.77 11.77 -11.62
N LEU A 538 -29.91 13.08 -11.40
CA LEU A 538 -29.22 13.80 -10.33
C LEU A 538 -30.01 13.66 -9.03
N VAL A 539 -29.42 13.00 -8.03
CA VAL A 539 -30.02 12.88 -6.69
C VAL A 539 -29.39 13.93 -5.77
N GLY A 540 -30.21 14.87 -5.33
CA GLY A 540 -29.81 16.01 -4.50
C GLY A 540 -30.18 17.37 -5.11
N GLY A 541 -30.43 18.34 -4.24
CA GLY A 541 -30.77 19.70 -4.64
C GLY A 541 -29.59 20.49 -5.25
N THR A 542 -29.84 21.72 -5.66
CA THR A 542 -28.81 22.59 -6.27
C THR A 542 -27.66 22.96 -5.32
N ALA A 543 -27.89 22.89 -4.01
CA ALA A 543 -26.83 23.05 -3.01
C ALA A 543 -25.85 21.86 -2.98
N ALA A 544 -26.32 20.64 -3.32
CA ALA A 544 -25.51 19.43 -3.35
C ALA A 544 -24.83 19.22 -4.70
N ILE A 545 -25.55 19.54 -5.79
CA ILE A 545 -25.09 19.48 -7.18
C ILE A 545 -25.59 20.74 -7.87
N SER A 546 -24.70 21.71 -8.11
CA SER A 546 -25.05 23.01 -8.67
C SER A 546 -25.72 22.93 -10.05
N ALA A 547 -26.47 23.97 -10.41
CA ALA A 547 -27.02 24.12 -11.75
C ALA A 547 -25.91 24.11 -12.82
N GLY A 548 -24.71 24.64 -12.52
CA GLY A 548 -23.58 24.60 -13.44
C GLY A 548 -23.12 23.17 -13.79
N VAL A 549 -23.13 22.25 -12.82
CA VAL A 549 -22.83 20.83 -13.06
C VAL A 549 -23.93 20.18 -13.89
N GLU A 550 -25.20 20.48 -13.60
CA GLU A 550 -26.35 20.01 -14.38
C GLU A 550 -26.28 20.46 -15.84
N GLU A 551 -26.00 21.75 -16.09
CA GLU A 551 -25.83 22.30 -17.44
C GLU A 551 -24.61 21.71 -18.16
N ALA A 552 -23.51 21.45 -17.44
CA ALA A 552 -22.35 20.78 -18.03
C ALA A 552 -22.69 19.35 -18.50
N ILE A 553 -23.52 18.62 -17.75
CA ILE A 553 -23.99 17.28 -18.15
C ILE A 553 -24.95 17.37 -19.34
N ARG A 554 -25.89 18.34 -19.35
CA ARG A 554 -26.75 18.59 -20.52
C ARG A 554 -25.93 18.93 -21.77
N GLY A 555 -24.85 19.69 -21.60
CA GLY A 555 -23.90 20.03 -22.66
C GLY A 555 -23.22 18.82 -23.31
N LEU A 556 -23.23 17.65 -22.66
CA LEU A 556 -22.79 16.38 -23.25
C LEU A 556 -23.85 15.73 -24.17
N GLY A 557 -25.03 16.34 -24.32
CA GLY A 557 -26.16 15.82 -25.10
C GLY A 557 -27.05 14.83 -24.35
N LEU A 558 -26.95 14.79 -23.02
CA LEU A 558 -27.69 13.87 -22.15
C LEU A 558 -28.99 14.52 -21.63
N ALA A 559 -30.07 13.75 -21.53
CA ALA A 559 -31.24 14.17 -20.77
C ALA A 559 -30.89 14.19 -19.27
N VAL A 560 -31.37 15.18 -18.52
CA VAL A 560 -31.10 15.28 -17.08
C VAL A 560 -32.39 15.46 -16.31
N GLU A 561 -32.61 14.58 -15.34
CA GLU A 561 -33.72 14.62 -14.39
C GLU A 561 -33.18 14.76 -12.97
N ARG A 562 -33.72 15.68 -12.18
CA ARG A 562 -33.28 15.94 -10.81
C ARG A 562 -34.31 15.47 -9.80
N VAL A 563 -33.87 14.65 -8.87
CA VAL A 563 -34.66 14.15 -7.73
C VAL A 563 -34.12 14.78 -6.45
N SER A 564 -34.90 15.68 -5.86
CA SER A 564 -34.51 16.42 -4.66
C SER A 564 -35.72 16.82 -3.82
N GLY A 565 -35.56 16.96 -2.52
CA GLY A 565 -36.52 17.58 -1.61
C GLY A 565 -35.92 18.80 -0.89
N GLU A 566 -36.68 19.39 0.03
CA GLU A 566 -36.22 20.52 0.85
C GLU A 566 -35.03 20.14 1.74
N ASP A 567 -35.03 18.89 2.25
CA ASP A 567 -33.94 18.32 3.00
C ASP A 567 -33.68 16.86 2.60
N ARG A 568 -32.85 16.16 3.39
CA ARG A 568 -32.49 14.76 3.15
C ARG A 568 -33.67 13.79 3.27
N TYR A 569 -34.67 14.10 4.09
CA TYR A 569 -35.84 13.26 4.29
C TYR A 569 -36.80 13.41 3.10
N GLY A 570 -37.04 14.65 2.67
CA GLY A 570 -37.77 14.95 1.44
C GLY A 570 -37.10 14.38 0.19
N THR A 571 -35.76 14.44 0.10
CA THR A 571 -35.01 13.82 -1.00
C THR A 571 -35.19 12.30 -1.01
N ALA A 572 -35.06 11.63 0.13
CA ALA A 572 -35.28 10.19 0.23
C ALA A 572 -36.72 9.77 -0.15
N ALA A 573 -37.72 10.55 0.27
CA ALA A 573 -39.12 10.36 -0.12
C ALA A 573 -39.31 10.52 -1.64
N ASN A 574 -38.71 11.54 -2.25
CA ASN A 574 -38.78 11.74 -3.70
C ASN A 574 -38.04 10.64 -4.48
N VAL A 575 -36.94 10.12 -3.97
CA VAL A 575 -36.27 8.94 -4.54
C VAL A 575 -37.18 7.71 -4.45
N ALA A 576 -37.92 7.52 -3.35
CA ALA A 576 -38.89 6.43 -3.25
C ALA A 576 -40.01 6.53 -4.28
N ARG A 577 -40.53 7.75 -4.52
CA ARG A 577 -41.53 8.00 -5.57
C ARG A 577 -40.95 7.74 -6.98
N ALA A 578 -39.70 8.13 -7.23
CA ALA A 578 -39.01 7.85 -8.49
C ALA A 578 -38.85 6.33 -8.72
N ILE A 579 -38.43 5.57 -7.70
CA ILE A 579 -38.36 4.11 -7.76
C ILE A 579 -39.74 3.51 -8.07
N ALA A 580 -40.78 3.91 -7.34
CA ALA A 580 -42.14 3.42 -7.59
C ALA A 580 -42.63 3.74 -9.00
N SER A 581 -42.32 4.93 -9.52
CA SER A 581 -42.65 5.32 -10.90
C SER A 581 -41.93 4.44 -11.94
N VAL A 582 -40.62 4.21 -11.76
CA VAL A 582 -39.82 3.35 -12.66
C VAL A 582 -40.28 1.90 -12.62
N ARG A 583 -40.65 1.39 -11.44
CA ARG A 583 -41.05 -0.01 -11.24
C ARG A 583 -42.51 -0.29 -11.55
N GLY A 584 -43.37 0.73 -11.49
CA GLY A 584 -44.81 0.61 -11.72
C GLY A 584 -45.43 -0.51 -10.87
N ALA A 585 -46.17 -1.41 -11.50
CA ALA A 585 -46.81 -2.54 -10.83
C ALA A 585 -45.84 -3.56 -10.18
N SER A 586 -44.54 -3.49 -10.51
CA SER A 586 -43.49 -4.34 -9.90
C SER A 586 -42.80 -3.67 -8.71
N PHE A 587 -43.35 -2.57 -8.19
CA PHE A 587 -42.90 -1.98 -6.94
C PHE A 587 -43.27 -2.90 -5.78
N ALA A 588 -42.31 -3.19 -4.89
CA ALA A 588 -42.46 -4.24 -3.87
C ALA A 588 -43.30 -3.82 -2.65
N ASN A 589 -43.80 -2.58 -2.60
CA ASN A 589 -44.50 -2.02 -1.43
C ASN A 589 -43.70 -2.19 -0.12
N ALA A 590 -42.37 -2.14 -0.22
CA ALA A 590 -41.44 -2.40 0.88
C ALA A 590 -40.33 -1.36 0.91
N ALA A 591 -39.85 -1.00 2.10
CA ALA A 591 -38.75 -0.04 2.27
C ALA A 591 -37.79 -0.42 3.40
N PHE A 592 -36.54 0.00 3.24
CA PHE A 592 -35.61 0.12 4.35
C PHE A 592 -35.77 1.49 5.01
N VAL A 593 -35.65 1.55 6.33
CA VAL A 593 -35.69 2.80 7.09
C VAL A 593 -34.43 2.91 7.95
N ALA A 594 -33.71 4.02 7.82
CA ALA A 594 -32.50 4.31 8.59
C ALA A 594 -32.53 5.74 9.11
N ARG A 595 -31.65 6.06 10.07
CA ARG A 595 -31.48 7.46 10.51
C ARG A 595 -30.85 8.30 9.39
N GLY A 596 -31.27 9.56 9.27
CA GLY A 596 -30.75 10.48 8.25
C GLY A 596 -29.54 11.29 8.67
N ASP A 597 -29.23 11.37 9.96
CA ASP A 597 -28.18 12.22 10.54
C ASP A 597 -26.83 11.52 10.77
N ASP A 598 -26.75 10.20 10.54
CA ASP A 598 -25.53 9.40 10.37
C ASP A 598 -25.71 8.46 9.16
N PHE A 599 -24.63 7.90 8.61
CA PHE A 599 -24.64 7.22 7.32
C PHE A 599 -24.56 5.69 7.39
N ALA A 600 -23.97 5.14 8.45
CA ALA A 600 -23.51 3.75 8.43
C ALA A 600 -24.65 2.72 8.32
N ASP A 601 -25.80 2.99 8.95
CA ASP A 601 -26.96 2.10 8.93
C ASP A 601 -27.60 2.05 7.54
N ALA A 602 -27.77 3.21 6.89
CA ALA A 602 -28.33 3.27 5.54
C ALA A 602 -27.35 2.72 4.49
N LEU A 603 -26.04 2.91 4.71
CA LEU A 603 -24.99 2.35 3.87
C LEU A 603 -24.99 0.81 3.91
N ALA A 604 -25.20 0.22 5.08
CA ALA A 604 -25.22 -1.23 5.26
C ALA A 604 -26.34 -1.92 4.45
N VAL A 605 -27.42 -1.21 4.10
CA VAL A 605 -28.50 -1.73 3.24
C VAL A 605 -28.36 -1.38 1.76
N ALA A 606 -27.37 -0.59 1.36
CA ALA A 606 -27.23 -0.12 -0.03
C ALA A 606 -27.22 -1.27 -1.08
N PRO A 607 -26.50 -2.39 -0.89
CA PRO A 607 -26.53 -3.51 -1.83
C PRO A 607 -27.93 -4.11 -1.99
N TYR A 608 -28.68 -4.19 -0.88
CA TYR A 608 -29.98 -4.84 -0.85
C TYR A 608 -31.07 -3.90 -1.39
N ALA A 609 -30.97 -2.60 -1.10
CA ALA A 609 -31.81 -1.57 -1.72
C ALA A 609 -31.66 -1.61 -3.24
N TYR A 610 -30.43 -1.69 -3.74
CA TYR A 610 -30.14 -1.85 -5.17
C TYR A 610 -30.73 -3.14 -5.73
N ARG A 611 -30.39 -4.29 -5.14
CA ARG A 611 -30.73 -5.63 -5.66
C ARG A 611 -32.23 -5.91 -5.67
N LEU A 612 -32.94 -5.39 -4.67
CA LEU A 612 -34.38 -5.57 -4.48
C LEU A 612 -35.21 -4.42 -5.06
N ASN A 613 -34.56 -3.36 -5.57
CA ASN A 613 -35.22 -2.14 -6.04
C ASN A 613 -36.12 -1.51 -4.97
N LYS A 614 -35.66 -1.56 -3.72
CA LYS A 614 -36.37 -1.04 -2.55
C LYS A 614 -35.82 0.34 -2.18
N PRO A 615 -36.68 1.32 -1.86
CA PRO A 615 -36.24 2.61 -1.36
C PRO A 615 -35.59 2.49 0.02
N VAL A 616 -34.67 3.42 0.29
CA VAL A 616 -34.15 3.71 1.64
C VAL A 616 -34.76 5.03 2.08
N LEU A 617 -35.72 4.96 2.99
CA LEU A 617 -36.32 6.13 3.64
C LEU A 617 -35.48 6.53 4.85
N LEU A 618 -35.45 7.82 5.14
CA LEU A 618 -34.68 8.38 6.25
C LEU A 618 -35.61 8.92 7.33
N VAL A 619 -35.19 8.80 8.60
CA VAL A 619 -35.90 9.39 9.75
C VAL A 619 -34.92 10.13 10.66
N ARG A 620 -35.42 11.05 11.50
CA ARG A 620 -34.67 11.55 12.65
C ARG A 620 -34.78 10.53 13.78
N PRO A 621 -33.82 10.49 14.73
CA PRO A 621 -33.84 9.48 15.80
C PRO A 621 -35.13 9.41 16.63
N ALA A 622 -35.84 10.52 16.77
CA ALA A 622 -37.09 10.63 17.53
C ALA A 622 -38.24 11.27 16.73
N ASP A 623 -38.13 11.36 15.40
CA ASP A 623 -39.15 11.94 14.53
C ASP A 623 -39.10 11.28 13.14
N THR A 624 -40.23 10.73 12.69
CA THR A 624 -40.34 10.09 11.37
C THR A 624 -40.18 11.07 10.21
N SER A 625 -40.41 12.38 10.41
CA SER A 625 -40.54 13.40 9.35
C SER A 625 -41.79 13.22 8.49
N TYR A 626 -42.51 14.31 8.23
CA TYR A 626 -43.72 14.32 7.39
C TYR A 626 -43.48 13.66 6.02
N ASP A 627 -42.36 13.97 5.35
CA ASP A 627 -42.04 13.42 4.04
C ASP A 627 -41.96 11.88 4.02
N THR A 628 -41.43 11.28 5.07
CA THR A 628 -41.32 9.82 5.18
C THR A 628 -42.68 9.20 5.47
N GLN A 629 -43.49 9.82 6.32
CA GLN A 629 -44.86 9.38 6.58
C GLN A 629 -45.68 9.42 5.28
N ASP A 630 -45.64 10.54 4.56
CA ASP A 630 -46.35 10.70 3.30
C ASP A 630 -45.87 9.68 2.24
N ALA A 631 -44.55 9.47 2.12
CA ALA A 631 -44.03 8.46 1.21
C ALA A 631 -44.56 7.05 1.52
N ILE A 632 -44.62 6.66 2.80
CA ILE A 632 -45.15 5.36 3.22
C ILE A 632 -46.63 5.22 2.83
N THR A 633 -47.44 6.24 3.14
CA THR A 633 -48.88 6.21 2.87
C THR A 633 -49.18 6.26 1.37
N GLN A 634 -48.58 7.20 0.63
CA GLN A 634 -48.86 7.40 -0.80
C GLN A 634 -48.38 6.24 -1.67
N LEU A 635 -47.25 5.62 -1.31
CA LEU A 635 -46.71 4.47 -2.04
C LEU A 635 -47.28 3.13 -1.55
N GLY A 636 -48.16 3.15 -0.54
CA GLY A 636 -48.76 1.96 0.05
C GLY A 636 -47.69 0.98 0.56
N ILE A 637 -46.67 1.47 1.25
CA ILE A 637 -45.58 0.64 1.77
C ILE A 637 -46.06 -0.09 3.02
N THR A 638 -46.08 -1.41 2.97
CA THR A 638 -46.59 -2.28 4.06
C THR A 638 -45.49 -3.07 4.75
N GLU A 639 -44.34 -3.25 4.11
CA GLU A 639 -43.18 -3.96 4.67
C GLU A 639 -42.04 -3.00 4.98
N LEU A 640 -41.69 -2.88 6.27
CA LEU A 640 -40.60 -2.03 6.73
C LEU A 640 -39.49 -2.84 7.39
N THR A 641 -38.25 -2.59 6.97
CA THR A 641 -37.04 -3.05 7.67
C THR A 641 -36.32 -1.85 8.27
N LEU A 642 -36.34 -1.74 9.60
CA LEU A 642 -35.66 -0.70 10.36
C LEU A 642 -34.20 -1.10 10.59
N VAL A 643 -33.26 -0.24 10.22
CA VAL A 643 -31.83 -0.49 10.41
C VAL A 643 -31.23 0.51 11.39
N GLY A 644 -30.69 -0.03 12.47
CA GLY A 644 -30.18 0.73 13.61
C GLY A 644 -30.92 0.40 14.91
N GLY A 645 -30.22 0.58 16.03
CA GLY A 645 -30.78 0.39 17.37
C GLY A 645 -31.79 1.48 17.78
N THR A 646 -32.30 1.42 19.01
CA THR A 646 -33.28 2.40 19.51
C THR A 646 -32.74 3.82 19.65
N GLY A 647 -31.42 3.99 19.74
CA GLY A 647 -30.79 5.33 19.67
C GLY A 647 -30.71 5.92 18.26
N ALA A 648 -30.84 5.09 17.22
CA ALA A 648 -30.88 5.52 15.82
C ALA A 648 -32.32 5.72 15.33
N ILE A 649 -33.23 4.84 15.75
CA ILE A 649 -34.66 4.91 15.46
C ILE A 649 -35.38 4.54 16.75
N SER A 650 -35.94 5.52 17.46
CA SER A 650 -36.59 5.32 18.76
C SER A 650 -37.75 4.31 18.70
N THR A 651 -38.15 3.83 19.87
CA THR A 651 -39.34 2.97 19.98
C THR A 651 -40.60 3.69 19.51
N ASP A 652 -40.72 4.99 19.76
CA ASP A 652 -41.87 5.79 19.35
C ASP A 652 -41.94 5.91 17.82
N VAL A 653 -40.81 6.23 17.18
CA VAL A 653 -40.68 6.25 15.72
C VAL A 653 -41.01 4.87 15.13
N ALA A 654 -40.52 3.79 15.74
CA ALA A 654 -40.83 2.43 15.28
C ALA A 654 -42.33 2.09 15.37
N THR A 655 -42.98 2.55 16.44
CA THR A 655 -44.42 2.34 16.67
C THR A 655 -45.24 3.13 15.66
N GLU A 656 -44.86 4.38 15.38
CA GLU A 656 -45.50 5.21 14.36
C GLU A 656 -45.37 4.57 12.97
N LEU A 657 -44.18 4.09 12.60
CA LEU A 657 -43.94 3.39 11.34
C LEU A 657 -44.76 2.10 11.22
N ALA A 658 -44.95 1.35 12.32
CA ALA A 658 -45.81 0.17 12.35
C ALA A 658 -47.29 0.53 12.09
N LEU A 659 -47.77 1.62 12.70
CA LEU A 659 -49.13 2.11 12.48
C LEU A 659 -49.35 2.57 11.03
N LEU A 660 -48.39 3.31 10.45
CA LEU A 660 -48.48 3.83 9.08
C LEU A 660 -48.44 2.73 8.03
N SER A 661 -47.60 1.70 8.22
CA SER A 661 -47.48 0.58 7.27
C SER A 661 -48.55 -0.50 7.47
N GLY A 662 -49.26 -0.51 8.60
CA GLY A 662 -50.22 -1.56 8.96
C GLY A 662 -49.58 -2.92 9.24
N GLY A 663 -48.24 -2.97 9.37
CA GLY A 663 -47.46 -4.18 9.59
C GLY A 663 -46.53 -4.06 10.79
N THR A 664 -45.81 -5.14 11.12
CA THR A 664 -44.80 -5.15 12.16
C THR A 664 -43.41 -4.99 11.53
N PRO A 665 -42.72 -3.84 11.70
CA PRO A 665 -41.40 -3.64 11.12
C PRO A 665 -40.36 -4.62 11.68
N VAL A 666 -39.48 -5.13 10.81
CA VAL A 666 -38.34 -5.95 11.22
C VAL A 666 -37.18 -5.02 11.58
N ARG A 667 -36.60 -5.16 12.78
CA ARG A 667 -35.44 -4.35 13.19
C ARG A 667 -34.13 -5.15 13.09
N LEU A 668 -33.15 -4.59 12.40
CA LEU A 668 -31.78 -5.09 12.28
C LEU A 668 -30.84 -4.11 12.98
N SER A 669 -30.13 -4.56 14.00
CA SER A 669 -29.31 -3.66 14.84
C SER A 669 -28.22 -4.40 15.60
N GLY A 670 -27.14 -3.68 15.92
CA GLY A 670 -26.11 -4.09 16.86
C GLY A 670 -25.62 -2.92 17.70
N ALA A 671 -24.74 -3.20 18.65
CA ALA A 671 -24.14 -2.19 19.54
C ALA A 671 -23.27 -1.15 18.80
N THR A 672 -22.80 -1.46 17.60
CA THR A 672 -21.95 -0.59 16.78
C THR A 672 -22.42 -0.61 15.32
N ARG A 673 -21.92 0.31 14.50
CA ARG A 673 -22.12 0.29 13.04
C ARG A 673 -21.69 -1.02 12.40
N TYR A 674 -20.64 -1.65 12.93
CA TYR A 674 -20.08 -2.90 12.40
C TYR A 674 -20.96 -4.11 12.72
N SER A 675 -21.46 -4.20 13.96
CA SER A 675 -22.39 -5.27 14.34
C SER A 675 -23.78 -5.08 13.76
N THR A 676 -24.22 -3.83 13.53
CA THR A 676 -25.43 -3.55 12.74
C THR A 676 -25.27 -4.03 11.30
N ALA A 677 -24.16 -3.67 10.62
CA ALA A 677 -23.89 -4.14 9.27
C ALA A 677 -23.85 -5.68 9.18
N GLN A 678 -23.22 -6.36 10.15
CA GLN A 678 -23.25 -7.82 10.23
C GLN A 678 -24.68 -8.38 10.36
N SER A 679 -25.52 -7.77 11.21
CA SER A 679 -26.92 -8.18 11.35
C SER A 679 -27.70 -8.04 10.04
N VAL A 680 -27.44 -6.97 9.27
CA VAL A 680 -28.04 -6.79 7.94
C VAL A 680 -27.55 -7.87 6.97
N VAL A 681 -26.25 -8.16 6.94
CA VAL A 681 -25.68 -9.20 6.07
C VAL A 681 -26.25 -10.58 6.38
N GLN A 682 -26.34 -10.95 7.66
CA GLN A 682 -26.92 -12.23 8.09
C GLN A 682 -28.38 -12.35 7.65
N HIS A 683 -29.16 -11.28 7.83
CA HIS A 683 -30.55 -11.24 7.38
C HIS A 683 -30.65 -11.34 5.85
N ALA A 684 -29.80 -10.63 5.11
CA ALA A 684 -29.78 -10.64 3.65
C ALA A 684 -29.45 -12.04 3.09
N ILE A 685 -28.46 -12.74 3.65
CA ILE A 685 -28.13 -14.12 3.26
C ILE A 685 -29.28 -15.07 3.60
N ALA A 686 -29.83 -14.98 4.82
CA ALA A 686 -30.91 -15.87 5.27
C ALA A 686 -32.19 -15.74 4.42
N ASN A 687 -32.45 -14.55 3.87
CA ASN A 687 -33.61 -14.28 3.02
C ASN A 687 -33.29 -14.32 1.51
N GLY A 688 -32.08 -14.76 1.12
CA GLY A 688 -31.68 -14.89 -0.29
C GLY A 688 -31.56 -13.57 -1.04
N TRP A 689 -31.38 -12.45 -0.35
CA TRP A 689 -31.18 -11.13 -0.96
C TRP A 689 -29.77 -10.99 -1.55
N ALA A 690 -28.79 -11.70 -0.99
CA ALA A 690 -27.41 -11.66 -1.41
C ALA A 690 -26.68 -12.98 -1.11
N SER A 691 -25.55 -13.18 -1.77
CA SER A 691 -24.65 -14.32 -1.61
C SER A 691 -23.31 -13.86 -1.03
N PRO A 692 -22.68 -14.63 -0.12
CA PRO A 692 -21.32 -14.36 0.33
C PRO A 692 -20.26 -14.71 -0.72
N ALA A 693 -20.64 -15.17 -1.92
CA ALA A 693 -19.69 -15.40 -3.02
C ALA A 693 -19.02 -14.10 -3.50
N GLU A 694 -19.72 -12.98 -3.37
CA GLU A 694 -19.26 -11.64 -3.74
C GLU A 694 -19.27 -10.77 -2.49
N VAL A 695 -18.10 -10.30 -2.05
CA VAL A 695 -17.95 -9.54 -0.81
C VAL A 695 -17.34 -8.17 -1.08
N GLY A 696 -18.00 -7.11 -0.64
CA GLY A 696 -17.44 -5.77 -0.58
C GLY A 696 -16.92 -5.49 0.81
N VAL A 697 -15.73 -4.89 0.94
CA VAL A 697 -15.21 -4.38 2.22
C VAL A 697 -14.95 -2.89 2.07
N THR A 698 -15.46 -2.09 3.00
CA THR A 698 -15.33 -0.63 2.95
C THR A 698 -15.16 -0.03 4.34
N ALA A 699 -14.62 1.18 4.39
CA ALA A 699 -14.54 1.97 5.61
C ALA A 699 -15.93 2.17 6.22
N GLY A 700 -16.06 1.95 7.53
CA GLY A 700 -17.27 2.27 8.28
C GLY A 700 -17.26 3.65 8.91
N ASN A 701 -16.10 4.31 9.00
CA ASN A 701 -15.93 5.66 9.55
C ASN A 701 -15.90 6.76 8.47
N ASN A 702 -15.90 6.38 7.20
CA ASN A 702 -15.96 7.25 6.03
C ASN A 702 -16.92 6.66 5.00
N PHE A 703 -17.61 7.50 4.22
CA PHE A 703 -18.74 7.07 3.39
C PHE A 703 -18.52 7.06 1.86
N PRO A 704 -17.69 7.93 1.23
CA PRO A 704 -17.78 8.14 -0.22
C PRO A 704 -17.48 6.90 -1.06
N ASP A 705 -16.42 6.17 -0.73
CA ASP A 705 -16.02 4.96 -1.47
C ASP A 705 -17.06 3.83 -1.31
N ALA A 706 -17.74 3.83 -0.16
CA ALA A 706 -18.77 2.87 0.18
C ALA A 706 -20.07 3.05 -0.61
N LEU A 707 -20.40 4.28 -1.04
CA LEU A 707 -21.63 4.58 -1.77
C LEU A 707 -21.67 3.85 -3.12
N GLY A 708 -20.62 4.03 -3.93
CA GLY A 708 -20.47 3.31 -5.20
C GLY A 708 -20.31 1.80 -4.96
N GLY A 709 -19.55 1.41 -3.93
CA GLY A 709 -19.34 0.00 -3.55
C GLY A 709 -20.63 -0.72 -3.18
N GLY A 710 -21.54 -0.05 -2.48
CA GLY A 710 -22.86 -0.59 -2.12
C GLY A 710 -23.68 -0.95 -3.34
N ALA A 711 -23.81 -0.02 -4.30
CA ALA A 711 -24.50 -0.28 -5.56
C ALA A 711 -23.83 -1.40 -6.37
N ALA A 712 -22.49 -1.42 -6.44
CA ALA A 712 -21.74 -2.48 -7.11
C ALA A 712 -21.97 -3.87 -6.49
N MET A 713 -21.96 -3.98 -5.16
CA MET A 713 -22.30 -5.25 -4.49
C MET A 713 -23.74 -5.65 -4.76
N GLY A 714 -24.67 -4.70 -4.81
CA GLY A 714 -26.05 -4.98 -5.23
C GLY A 714 -26.15 -5.53 -6.65
N ALA A 715 -25.39 -4.97 -7.59
CA ALA A 715 -25.34 -5.43 -8.98
C ALA A 715 -24.77 -6.85 -9.10
N ASN A 716 -23.76 -7.18 -8.29
CA ASN A 716 -23.15 -8.51 -8.26
C ASN A 716 -23.93 -9.53 -7.40
N GLY A 717 -25.00 -9.11 -6.71
CA GLY A 717 -25.72 -9.96 -5.76
C GLY A 717 -24.91 -10.31 -4.51
N GLY A 718 -23.93 -9.47 -4.16
CA GLY A 718 -23.01 -9.64 -3.04
C GLY A 718 -23.43 -8.96 -1.75
N ILE A 719 -22.59 -9.12 -0.74
CA ILE A 719 -22.71 -8.51 0.58
C ILE A 719 -21.72 -7.35 0.75
N ILE A 720 -21.99 -6.41 1.66
CA ILE A 720 -21.02 -5.37 2.03
C ILE A 720 -20.70 -5.43 3.52
N LEU A 721 -19.41 -5.41 3.84
CA LEU A 721 -18.86 -5.42 5.19
C LEU A 721 -18.24 -4.06 5.49
N LEU A 722 -18.51 -3.55 6.69
CA LEU A 722 -17.93 -2.31 7.19
C LEU A 722 -16.78 -2.60 8.15
N THR A 723 -15.73 -1.79 8.10
CA THR A 723 -14.58 -1.95 9.00
C THR A 723 -13.87 -0.62 9.27
N PRO A 724 -13.16 -0.45 10.42
CA PRO A 724 -12.19 0.63 10.58
C PRO A 724 -11.08 0.57 9.51
N PRO A 725 -10.46 1.71 9.14
CA PRO A 725 -9.37 1.74 8.17
C PRO A 725 -8.14 0.93 8.60
N GLU A 726 -7.88 0.80 9.90
CA GLU A 726 -6.62 0.31 10.42
C GLU A 726 -6.59 -1.21 10.65
N ALA A 727 -7.75 -1.85 10.84
CA ALA A 727 -7.86 -3.28 11.12
C ALA A 727 -9.25 -3.81 10.74
N LEU A 728 -9.32 -5.07 10.27
CA LEU A 728 -10.57 -5.74 9.96
C LEU A 728 -11.33 -5.98 11.26
N CYS A 729 -12.52 -5.38 11.41
CA CYS A 729 -13.28 -5.56 12.64
C CYS A 729 -13.69 -7.02 12.84
N SER A 730 -13.80 -7.44 14.10
CA SER A 730 -14.13 -8.83 14.46
C SER A 730 -15.46 -9.32 13.87
N HIS A 731 -16.43 -8.43 13.65
CA HIS A 731 -17.72 -8.79 13.03
C HIS A 731 -17.56 -9.07 11.53
N ALA A 732 -16.79 -8.24 10.80
CA ALA A 732 -16.49 -8.47 9.39
C ALA A 732 -15.62 -9.73 9.23
N ARG A 733 -14.61 -9.91 10.08
CA ARG A 733 -13.77 -11.12 10.11
C ARG A 733 -14.59 -12.38 10.36
N GLY A 734 -15.45 -12.37 11.39
CA GLY A 734 -16.31 -13.50 11.70
C GLY A 734 -17.28 -13.86 10.56
N THR A 735 -17.77 -12.88 9.80
CA THR A 735 -18.58 -13.14 8.60
C THR A 735 -17.77 -13.76 7.47
N LEU A 736 -16.54 -13.29 7.22
CA LEU A 736 -15.65 -13.90 6.23
C LEU A 736 -15.29 -15.34 6.63
N ASP A 737 -14.86 -15.56 7.87
CA ASP A 737 -14.48 -16.89 8.36
C ASP A 737 -15.66 -17.88 8.27
N ALA A 738 -16.88 -17.45 8.64
CA ALA A 738 -18.07 -18.29 8.56
C ALA A 738 -18.48 -18.68 7.13
N HIS A 739 -18.02 -17.93 6.13
CA HIS A 739 -18.37 -18.14 4.72
C HIS A 739 -17.15 -18.34 3.81
N ALA A 740 -15.95 -18.59 4.35
CA ALA A 740 -14.69 -18.60 3.60
C ALA A 740 -14.73 -19.52 2.37
N ALA A 741 -15.33 -20.71 2.50
CA ALA A 741 -15.47 -21.67 1.40
C ALA A 741 -16.44 -21.22 0.28
N ALA A 742 -17.34 -20.28 0.58
CA ALA A 742 -18.29 -19.72 -0.38
C ALA A 742 -17.76 -18.48 -1.10
N VAL A 743 -16.85 -17.73 -0.48
CA VAL A 743 -16.28 -16.50 -1.06
C VAL A 743 -15.54 -16.82 -2.36
N ARG A 744 -15.84 -16.06 -3.43
CA ARG A 744 -15.20 -16.18 -4.74
C ARG A 744 -14.45 -14.93 -5.14
N ARG A 745 -14.97 -13.77 -4.73
CA ARG A 745 -14.32 -12.48 -4.96
C ARG A 745 -14.58 -11.54 -3.79
N VAL A 746 -13.55 -10.79 -3.42
CA VAL A 746 -13.61 -9.70 -2.46
C VAL A 746 -13.15 -8.41 -3.12
N GLN A 747 -13.98 -7.38 -3.08
CA GLN A 747 -13.65 -6.04 -3.53
C GLN A 747 -13.47 -5.11 -2.33
N ILE A 748 -12.27 -4.55 -2.18
CA ILE A 748 -11.98 -3.55 -1.17
C ILE A 748 -12.19 -2.17 -1.78
N PHE A 749 -13.23 -1.47 -1.34
CA PHE A 749 -13.61 -0.16 -1.87
C PHE A 749 -12.87 0.96 -1.13
N GLY A 750 -12.14 1.76 -1.89
CA GLY A 750 -11.37 2.90 -1.39
C GLY A 750 -9.86 2.65 -1.31
N GLY A 751 -9.11 3.75 -1.33
CA GLY A 751 -7.65 3.72 -1.23
C GLY A 751 -7.15 3.29 0.16
N GLN A 752 -5.83 3.21 0.34
CA GLN A 752 -5.22 2.78 1.60
C GLN A 752 -5.60 3.66 2.81
N ASN A 753 -5.92 4.93 2.59
CA ASN A 753 -6.39 5.82 3.65
C ASN A 753 -7.82 5.50 4.13
N ALA A 754 -8.63 4.86 3.28
CA ALA A 754 -10.00 4.47 3.62
C ALA A 754 -10.03 3.04 4.16
N VAL A 755 -9.34 2.11 3.49
CA VAL A 755 -9.18 0.72 3.92
C VAL A 755 -7.71 0.34 3.83
N GLY A 756 -7.03 0.28 4.97
CA GLY A 756 -5.60 0.11 5.07
C GLY A 756 -5.08 -1.23 4.53
N SER A 757 -3.77 -1.30 4.35
CA SER A 757 -3.07 -2.53 3.96
C SER A 757 -3.22 -3.66 4.97
N ALA A 758 -3.33 -3.33 6.26
CA ALA A 758 -3.60 -4.31 7.31
C ALA A 758 -4.96 -4.99 7.11
N VAL A 759 -6.02 -4.22 6.82
CA VAL A 759 -7.33 -4.77 6.47
C VAL A 759 -7.24 -5.67 5.24
N TYR A 760 -6.53 -5.23 4.19
CA TYR A 760 -6.33 -6.04 2.98
C TYR A 760 -5.70 -7.40 3.32
N ALA A 761 -4.63 -7.39 4.10
CA ALA A 761 -3.95 -8.61 4.54
C ALA A 761 -4.88 -9.51 5.37
N GLU A 762 -5.61 -8.95 6.33
CA GLU A 762 -6.53 -9.69 7.19
C GLU A 762 -7.73 -10.27 6.44
N VAL A 763 -8.24 -9.58 5.41
CA VAL A 763 -9.28 -10.07 4.49
C VAL A 763 -8.74 -11.23 3.68
N THR A 764 -7.56 -11.06 3.08
CA THR A 764 -6.91 -12.06 2.23
C THR A 764 -6.65 -13.34 3.04
N GLN A 765 -6.17 -13.20 4.27
CA GLN A 765 -6.02 -14.30 5.22
C GLN A 765 -7.35 -14.99 5.59
N ALA A 766 -8.41 -14.21 5.83
CA ALA A 766 -9.72 -14.76 6.20
C ALA A 766 -10.32 -15.64 5.08
N VAL A 767 -9.98 -15.36 3.82
CA VAL A 767 -10.54 -16.05 2.66
C VAL A 767 -9.61 -17.12 2.08
N GLY A 768 -8.53 -17.47 2.79
CA GLY A 768 -7.72 -18.65 2.51
C GLY A 768 -6.37 -18.40 1.83
N TYR A 769 -5.84 -17.18 1.93
CA TYR A 769 -4.47 -16.84 1.47
C TYR A 769 -3.48 -16.64 2.61
#